data_AF-A0A3B3RUX0-F1
#
_entry.id   AF-A0A3B3RUX0-F1
#
_cell.length_a   1.000
_cell.length_b   1.000
_cell.length_c   1.000
_cell.angle_alpha   90.00
_cell.angle_beta   90.00
_cell.angle_gamma   90.00
#
_symmetry.space_group_name_H-M   'P 1'
#
loop_
_entity.id
_entity.type
_entity.pdbx_description
1 polymer ?
#
loop_
_entity_poly.entity_id
_entity_poly.type
_entity_poly.pdbx_seq_one_letter_code
_entity_poly.pdbx_strand_id
1 'polypeptide(L)'
;AVCAGCLRPLRHQLAEVRERALRNLLSKLEHGLLCVPDLAQEKLLLLNLLEWFNLPEVPAPEEALRLLAMLAEHPGAAQMLQDAGAVEFLSQLSPKLEAPLRSVIDGILERFFRLPDAPLDSPAEHQQSVPVTGYFQSMRSSVKCLKFCTFPWLTLTTTDRHILASNESSLQSSNHSLVRTTCDLLQNVIMQDFPAEIFLQRPTIVQNLLSLLTLSSGGHTSDLVMRAVACLQQLCINLRSRLRIVWTAPGWGRDPNQNLTRYTLSQNSSLSHPQEAHGAHLSPASPPGESSPRPSVLGRTGQRARGDGQDGDVASSSGSSRLRAPSEPPLRSPVDPAHLESLETEAEDTADLQLRQLSLAQLGAAVVQRAAPLLETESMKVFLRILELLSETLPLLASSVSDAVWEDSGLIGLDLKDKLLTSLGYLGAVLQRHGICSSDASEMSLIHHRMAYVGTAVFTIRLLQTLLPVEKAGDNLPESTKEELFLLCMDVPFRLAYPGVHESAVAYLEQASPDKHCLYQRAAQSACFMESTCAFVREGEGNFSELLELAEQAIHGLPYHKHLPVIQKCVQICCNVWKSAQPNPGLQKESLNVFLKLLSHPLVFVRTETYTCTLNIVKDCLGVQNVARPGFPSCLGVNFLLNTRVLYEISAFGLQDQAEASMCNIPGTHCYYCK
;
A
#
# COMPACT_ATOMS: atom_id res chain seq x y z
N ALA A 1 -19.86 -13.02 22.63
CA ALA A 1 -19.98 -11.67 22.02
C ALA A 1 -21.14 -10.93 22.68
N VAL A 2 -20.84 -10.07 23.66
CA VAL A 2 -21.86 -9.24 24.32
C VAL A 2 -22.25 -8.13 23.33
N CYS A 3 -23.48 -8.15 22.83
CA CYS A 3 -23.95 -7.15 21.87
C CYS A 3 -23.87 -5.74 22.49
N ALA A 4 -23.18 -4.81 21.81
CA ALA A 4 -23.09 -3.39 22.19
C ALA A 4 -24.46 -2.72 22.46
N GLY A 5 -25.55 -3.30 21.91
CA GLY A 5 -26.93 -2.90 22.18
C GLY A 5 -27.41 -3.11 23.63
N CYS A 6 -26.78 -4.00 24.42
CA CYS A 6 -27.13 -4.23 25.83
C CYS A 6 -26.45 -3.24 26.78
N LEU A 7 -25.36 -2.59 26.36
CA LEU A 7 -24.51 -1.76 27.23
C LEU A 7 -24.83 -0.26 27.13
N ARG A 8 -25.29 0.22 25.96
CA ARG A 8 -25.71 1.62 25.75
C ARG A 8 -26.84 2.10 26.68
N PRO A 9 -27.86 1.28 27.01
CA PRO A 9 -28.95 1.71 27.89
C PRO A 9 -28.53 1.96 29.36
N LEU A 10 -27.35 1.46 29.79
CA LEU A 10 -26.87 1.62 31.17
C LEU A 10 -26.41 3.05 31.51
N ARG A 11 -26.14 3.90 30.52
CA ARG A 11 -25.81 5.34 30.70
C ARG A 11 -26.99 6.27 30.39
N HIS A 12 -28.21 5.75 30.26
CA HIS A 12 -29.36 6.55 29.85
C HIS A 12 -29.78 7.53 30.97
N GLN A 13 -30.21 8.74 30.61
CA GLN A 13 -30.59 9.77 31.60
C GLN A 13 -31.81 9.36 32.46
N LEU A 14 -32.76 8.64 31.86
CA LEU A 14 -33.95 8.10 32.56
C LEU A 14 -33.60 6.90 33.46
N ALA A 15 -33.95 6.98 34.74
CA ALA A 15 -33.73 5.91 35.73
C ALA A 15 -34.44 4.59 35.37
N GLU A 16 -35.67 4.64 34.83
CA GLU A 16 -36.42 3.44 34.43
C GLU A 16 -35.73 2.63 33.32
N VAL A 17 -35.07 3.32 32.37
CA VAL A 17 -34.39 2.68 31.24
C VAL A 17 -33.13 1.98 31.73
N ARG A 18 -32.41 2.61 32.65
CA ARG A 18 -31.26 2.05 33.35
C ARG A 18 -31.67 0.80 34.14
N GLU A 19 -32.68 0.89 35.00
CA GLU A 19 -33.16 -0.24 35.81
C GLU A 19 -33.58 -1.46 34.96
N ARG A 20 -34.32 -1.23 33.86
CA ARG A 20 -34.68 -2.31 32.91
C ARG A 20 -33.45 -2.94 32.25
N ALA A 21 -32.43 -2.14 31.93
CA ALA A 21 -31.19 -2.63 31.34
C ALA A 21 -30.37 -3.48 32.32
N LEU A 22 -30.27 -3.05 33.58
CA LEU A 22 -29.59 -3.79 34.64
C LEU A 22 -30.28 -5.14 34.89
N ARG A 23 -31.61 -5.16 35.02
CA ARG A 23 -32.38 -6.41 35.18
C ARG A 23 -32.27 -7.33 33.98
N ASN A 24 -32.22 -6.80 32.76
CA ASN A 24 -32.03 -7.60 31.55
C ASN A 24 -30.65 -8.28 31.55
N LEU A 25 -29.61 -7.56 31.98
CA LEU A 25 -28.25 -8.07 32.05
C LEU A 25 -28.10 -9.13 33.15
N LEU A 26 -28.67 -8.90 34.34
CA LEU A 26 -28.71 -9.89 35.42
C LEU A 26 -29.51 -11.13 35.02
N SER A 27 -30.68 -10.97 34.40
CA SER A 27 -31.47 -12.10 33.91
C SER A 27 -30.72 -12.94 32.87
N LYS A 28 -29.96 -12.31 31.95
CA LYS A 28 -29.12 -13.03 30.98
C LYS A 28 -27.96 -13.78 31.62
N LEU A 29 -27.39 -13.25 32.71
CA LEU A 29 -26.40 -13.95 33.53
C LEU A 29 -27.02 -15.16 34.25
N GLU A 30 -28.19 -15.00 34.87
CA GLU A 30 -28.89 -16.07 35.59
C GLU A 30 -29.31 -17.23 34.69
N HIS A 31 -29.68 -16.95 33.44
CA HIS A 31 -30.07 -17.97 32.45
C HIS A 31 -28.87 -18.54 31.66
N GLY A 32 -27.63 -18.17 32.02
CA GLY A 32 -26.41 -18.67 31.37
C GLY A 32 -26.24 -18.22 29.91
N LEU A 33 -26.96 -17.18 29.48
CA LEU A 33 -26.83 -16.59 28.14
C LEU A 33 -25.59 -15.69 28.02
N LEU A 34 -25.04 -15.27 29.16
CA LEU A 34 -23.80 -14.52 29.28
C LEU A 34 -22.91 -15.16 30.35
N CYS A 35 -21.60 -15.18 30.10
CA CYS A 35 -20.60 -15.67 31.05
C CYS A 35 -19.95 -14.49 31.79
N VAL A 36 -19.76 -14.63 33.11
CA VAL A 36 -19.04 -13.66 33.96
C VAL A 36 -17.64 -13.30 33.41
N PRO A 37 -16.79 -14.25 32.96
CA PRO A 37 -15.47 -13.91 32.40
C PRO A 37 -15.54 -13.08 31.11
N ASP A 38 -16.57 -13.27 30.28
CA ASP A 38 -16.75 -12.48 29.06
C ASP A 38 -17.15 -11.05 29.40
N LEU A 39 -18.03 -10.86 30.38
CA LEU A 39 -18.44 -9.54 30.87
C LEU A 39 -17.33 -8.83 31.65
N ALA A 40 -16.48 -9.58 32.34
CA ALA A 40 -15.33 -9.05 33.08
C ALA A 40 -14.26 -8.44 32.16
N GLN A 41 -14.20 -8.86 30.88
CA GLN A 41 -13.29 -8.29 29.88
C GLN A 41 -13.86 -7.01 29.22
N GLU A 42 -15.15 -6.73 29.38
CA GLU A 42 -15.82 -5.58 28.76
C GLU A 42 -15.62 -4.30 29.59
N LYS A 43 -14.52 -3.59 29.33
CA LYS A 43 -14.14 -2.34 30.02
C LYS A 43 -15.28 -1.30 30.06
N LEU A 44 -16.08 -1.22 29.00
CA LEU A 44 -17.21 -0.27 28.92
C LEU A 44 -18.31 -0.58 29.94
N LEU A 45 -18.57 -1.85 30.25
CA LEU A 45 -19.54 -2.23 31.28
C LEU A 45 -19.07 -1.78 32.66
N LEU A 46 -17.80 -2.02 32.98
CA LEU A 46 -17.18 -1.64 34.26
C LEU A 46 -17.24 -0.12 34.49
N LEU A 47 -16.92 0.67 33.47
CA LEU A 47 -17.02 2.13 33.53
C LEU A 47 -18.47 2.60 33.67
N ASN A 48 -19.40 2.02 32.92
CA ASN A 48 -20.82 2.39 33.01
C ASN A 48 -21.42 2.08 34.39
N LEU A 49 -20.96 1.01 35.06
CA LEU A 49 -21.39 0.67 36.42
C LEU A 49 -20.81 1.62 37.49
N LEU A 50 -19.59 2.14 37.30
CA LEU A 50 -19.04 3.16 38.20
C LEU A 50 -19.77 4.50 38.01
N GLU A 51 -19.96 4.91 36.76
CA GLU A 51 -20.68 6.14 36.43
C GLU A 51 -22.18 6.09 36.80
N TRP A 52 -22.74 4.89 36.99
CA TRP A 52 -24.10 4.69 37.48
C TRP A 52 -24.42 5.49 38.75
N PHE A 53 -23.41 5.63 39.62
CA PHE A 53 -23.50 6.33 40.91
C PHE A 53 -23.18 7.83 40.81
N ASN A 54 -22.77 8.33 39.64
CA ASN A 54 -22.55 9.75 39.36
C ASN A 54 -23.81 10.46 38.82
N LEU A 55 -24.88 9.72 38.54
CA LEU A 55 -26.14 10.24 38.01
C LEU A 55 -27.10 10.66 39.14
N PRO A 56 -27.96 11.66 38.92
CA PRO A 56 -28.77 12.28 39.98
C PRO A 56 -29.78 11.33 40.64
N GLU A 57 -30.25 10.31 39.90
CA GLU A 57 -31.07 9.21 40.43
C GLU A 57 -30.33 7.88 40.26
N VAL A 58 -30.21 7.10 41.33
CA VAL A 58 -29.52 5.80 41.34
C VAL A 58 -30.54 4.68 41.57
N PRO A 59 -31.12 4.10 40.49
CA PRO A 59 -32.04 2.97 40.63
C PRO A 59 -31.28 1.70 41.00
N ALA A 60 -31.85 0.89 41.89
CA ALA A 60 -31.35 -0.42 42.31
C ALA A 60 -29.83 -0.47 42.65
N PRO A 61 -29.34 0.35 43.59
CA PRO A 61 -27.91 0.47 43.91
C PRO A 61 -27.30 -0.86 44.41
N GLU A 62 -28.09 -1.69 45.07
CA GLU A 62 -27.67 -3.00 45.57
C GLU A 62 -27.36 -3.98 44.44
N GLU A 63 -28.23 -4.06 43.42
CA GLU A 63 -28.07 -4.94 42.27
C GLU A 63 -26.86 -4.53 41.42
N ALA A 64 -26.64 -3.22 41.26
CA ALA A 64 -25.48 -2.69 40.55
C ALA A 64 -24.17 -2.96 41.29
N LEU A 65 -24.12 -2.78 42.63
CA LEU A 65 -22.93 -3.09 43.43
C LEU A 65 -22.64 -4.59 43.49
N ARG A 66 -23.66 -5.43 43.56
CA ARG A 66 -23.49 -6.90 43.52
C ARG A 66 -22.93 -7.37 42.18
N LEU A 67 -23.38 -6.78 41.07
CA LEU A 67 -22.81 -7.06 39.75
C LEU A 67 -21.34 -6.57 39.67
N LEU A 68 -21.05 -5.38 40.17
CA LEU A 68 -19.68 -4.86 40.25
C LEU A 68 -18.78 -5.79 41.09
N ALA A 69 -19.29 -6.29 42.22
CA ALA A 69 -18.59 -7.24 43.09
C ALA A 69 -18.32 -8.58 42.38
N MET A 70 -19.32 -9.13 41.68
CA MET A 70 -19.18 -10.36 40.89
C MET A 70 -18.14 -10.22 39.79
N LEU A 71 -18.12 -9.09 39.08
CA LEU A 71 -17.12 -8.84 38.04
C LEU A 71 -15.72 -8.64 38.63
N ALA A 72 -15.62 -7.97 39.79
CA ALA A 72 -14.36 -7.77 40.50
C ALA A 72 -13.74 -9.07 41.07
N GLU A 73 -14.44 -10.21 41.03
CA GLU A 73 -13.83 -11.51 41.34
C GLU A 73 -12.84 -11.98 40.26
N HIS A 74 -12.96 -11.46 39.03
CA HIS A 74 -11.96 -11.70 37.99
C HIS A 74 -10.77 -10.73 38.13
N PRO A 75 -9.52 -11.23 38.17
CA PRO A 75 -8.34 -10.39 38.39
C PRO A 75 -8.15 -9.33 37.29
N GLY A 76 -8.50 -9.66 36.05
CA GLY A 76 -8.46 -8.69 34.94
C GLY A 76 -9.46 -7.54 35.10
N ALA A 77 -10.68 -7.81 35.59
CA ALA A 77 -11.68 -6.79 35.87
C ALA A 77 -11.33 -5.96 37.10
N ALA A 78 -10.79 -6.59 38.15
CA ALA A 78 -10.29 -5.89 39.32
C ALA A 78 -9.17 -4.91 38.96
N GLN A 79 -8.22 -5.31 38.12
CA GLN A 79 -7.17 -4.42 37.62
C GLN A 79 -7.74 -3.27 36.78
N MET A 80 -8.67 -3.57 35.86
CA MET A 80 -9.31 -2.53 35.05
C MET A 80 -10.13 -1.52 35.87
N LEU A 81 -10.77 -1.96 36.95
CA LEU A 81 -11.48 -1.08 37.89
C LEU A 81 -10.49 -0.21 38.69
N GLN A 82 -9.36 -0.77 39.13
CA GLN A 82 -8.30 0.00 39.79
C GLN A 82 -7.70 1.06 38.87
N ASP A 83 -7.36 0.68 37.63
CA ASP A 83 -6.84 1.59 36.60
C ASP A 83 -7.84 2.69 36.23
N ALA A 84 -9.14 2.44 36.40
CA ALA A 84 -10.22 3.41 36.21
C ALA A 84 -10.48 4.31 37.44
N GLY A 85 -9.69 4.18 38.52
CA GLY A 85 -9.84 4.99 39.72
C GLY A 85 -10.95 4.52 40.69
N ALA A 86 -11.43 3.27 40.57
CA ALA A 86 -12.52 2.76 41.39
C ALA A 86 -12.21 2.76 42.91
N VAL A 87 -10.94 2.66 43.31
CA VAL A 87 -10.52 2.67 44.74
C VAL A 87 -10.88 3.99 45.40
N GLU A 88 -10.48 5.12 44.79
CA GLU A 88 -10.79 6.46 45.31
C GLU A 88 -12.29 6.73 45.24
N PHE A 89 -12.93 6.33 44.14
CA PHE A 89 -14.36 6.51 43.92
C PHE A 89 -15.22 5.77 44.94
N LEU A 90 -14.98 4.48 45.14
CA LEU A 90 -15.75 3.65 46.07
C LEU A 90 -15.48 4.04 47.54
N SER A 91 -14.27 4.47 47.87
CA SER A 91 -13.93 5.00 49.20
C SER A 91 -14.70 6.30 49.51
N GLN A 92 -14.90 7.16 48.51
CA GLN A 92 -15.72 8.38 48.64
C GLN A 92 -17.23 8.10 48.63
N LEU A 93 -17.66 7.00 48.01
CA LEU A 93 -19.06 6.57 47.92
C LEU A 93 -19.53 5.82 49.17
N SER A 94 -18.67 5.02 49.81
CA SER A 94 -18.97 4.23 51.02
C SER A 94 -19.69 5.02 52.14
N PRO A 95 -19.23 6.21 52.58
CA PRO A 95 -19.90 6.94 53.66
C PRO A 95 -21.29 7.48 53.29
N LYS A 96 -21.64 7.55 51.99
CA LYS A 96 -22.91 8.10 51.48
C LYS A 96 -24.04 7.07 51.39
N LEU A 97 -23.74 5.77 51.55
CA LEU A 97 -24.69 4.66 51.38
C LEU A 97 -25.05 3.99 52.70
N GLU A 98 -26.12 3.18 52.70
CA GLU A 98 -26.60 2.41 53.86
C GLU A 98 -25.63 1.29 54.26
N ALA A 99 -25.64 0.89 55.54
CA ALA A 99 -24.73 -0.11 56.11
C ALA A 99 -24.57 -1.44 55.31
N PRO A 100 -25.62 -2.06 54.72
CA PRO A 100 -25.46 -3.30 53.94
C PRO A 100 -24.75 -3.09 52.60
N LEU A 101 -24.74 -1.88 52.05
CA LEU A 101 -24.02 -1.58 50.79
C LEU A 101 -22.55 -1.23 51.07
N ARG A 102 -22.25 -0.72 52.27
CA ARG A 102 -20.88 -0.48 52.72
C ARG A 102 -20.08 -1.76 52.80
N SER A 103 -20.65 -2.84 53.34
CA SER A 103 -19.96 -4.13 53.41
C SER A 103 -19.67 -4.73 52.03
N VAL A 104 -20.52 -4.46 51.03
CA VAL A 104 -20.26 -4.86 49.64
C VAL A 104 -19.11 -4.05 49.06
N ILE A 105 -19.07 -2.74 49.29
CA ILE A 105 -17.97 -1.87 48.86
C ILE A 105 -16.65 -2.26 49.55
N ASP A 106 -16.67 -2.48 50.85
CA ASP A 106 -15.50 -2.90 51.62
C ASP A 106 -14.95 -4.24 51.10
N GLY A 107 -15.85 -5.18 50.76
CA GLY A 107 -15.47 -6.44 50.12
C GLY A 107 -14.94 -6.30 48.69
N ILE A 108 -15.28 -5.23 47.95
CA ILE A 108 -14.69 -4.94 46.64
C ILE A 108 -13.31 -4.31 46.82
N LEU A 109 -13.18 -3.35 47.74
CA LEU A 109 -11.92 -2.71 48.07
C LEU A 109 -10.91 -3.72 48.61
N GLU A 110 -11.29 -4.61 49.51
CA GLU A 110 -10.43 -5.68 50.02
C GLU A 110 -9.88 -6.55 48.88
N ARG A 111 -10.70 -6.86 47.86
CA ARG A 111 -10.27 -7.61 46.67
C ARG A 111 -9.29 -6.83 45.80
N PHE A 112 -9.42 -5.51 45.70
CA PHE A 112 -8.44 -4.67 45.01
C PHE A 112 -7.07 -4.68 45.71
N PHE A 113 -7.06 -4.88 47.03
CA PHE A 113 -5.84 -4.99 47.83
C PHE A 113 -5.32 -6.42 48.00
N ARG A 114 -5.97 -7.44 47.43
CA ARG A 114 -5.43 -8.81 47.39
C ARG A 114 -4.35 -8.89 46.32
N LEU A 115 -3.11 -9.09 46.77
CA LEU A 115 -1.97 -9.42 45.91
C LEU A 115 -2.28 -10.70 45.10
N PRO A 116 -1.94 -10.77 43.80
CA PRO A 116 -2.03 -12.03 43.06
C PRO A 116 -1.10 -13.05 43.72
N ASP A 117 -1.61 -14.23 44.06
CA ASP A 117 -0.75 -15.40 44.30
C ASP A 117 0.01 -15.67 42.98
N ALA A 118 1.26 -15.24 42.93
CA ALA A 118 2.12 -15.40 41.77
C ALA A 118 2.58 -16.86 41.64
N PRO A 119 2.69 -17.38 40.40
CA PRO A 119 3.84 -18.18 40.02
C PRO A 119 4.91 -17.25 39.42
N LEU A 120 6.09 -17.39 39.99
CA LEU A 120 7.34 -16.71 39.64
C LEU A 120 7.65 -16.76 38.13
N ASP A 121 7.89 -15.60 37.52
CA ASP A 121 9.23 -15.29 37.02
C ASP A 121 9.34 -13.84 36.49
N SER A 122 10.46 -13.22 36.87
CA SER A 122 11.11 -12.00 36.35
C SER A 122 10.69 -10.62 36.90
N PRO A 123 11.68 -9.68 37.03
CA PRO A 123 11.81 -8.82 38.20
C PRO A 123 11.31 -7.36 38.02
N ALA A 124 11.11 -6.74 39.19
CA ALA A 124 10.74 -5.36 39.52
C ALA A 124 11.58 -4.25 38.81
N GLU A 125 11.20 -2.97 38.72
CA GLU A 125 10.70 -2.05 39.74
C GLU A 125 10.01 -0.78 39.14
N HIS A 126 8.86 -0.42 39.72
CA HIS A 126 8.49 0.89 40.26
C HIS A 126 9.05 2.22 39.68
N GLN A 127 8.16 3.12 39.22
CA GLN A 127 7.81 4.40 39.89
C GLN A 127 6.93 5.30 39.00
N GLN A 128 5.95 5.93 39.64
CA GLN A 128 4.92 6.78 39.09
C GLN A 128 5.46 8.09 38.48
N SER A 129 4.95 8.46 37.32
CA SER A 129 4.60 9.86 37.01
C SER A 129 3.48 9.86 35.96
N VAL A 130 2.38 10.50 36.29
CA VAL A 130 1.24 10.71 35.39
C VAL A 130 1.63 11.77 34.35
N PRO A 131 1.35 11.54 33.06
CA PRO A 131 0.70 12.60 32.31
C PRO A 131 -0.53 12.10 31.56
N VAL A 132 -1.51 12.99 31.55
CA VAL A 132 -2.80 12.98 30.87
C VAL A 132 -2.67 12.49 29.41
N THR A 133 -2.72 11.17 29.21
CA THR A 133 -2.69 10.53 27.88
C THR A 133 -3.70 9.38 27.75
N GLY A 134 -4.69 9.33 28.65
CA GLY A 134 -5.57 8.16 28.79
C GLY A 134 -6.63 7.99 27.71
N TYR A 135 -7.01 9.04 26.97
CA TYR A 135 -8.12 8.96 26.01
C TYR A 135 -7.74 8.29 24.67
N PHE A 136 -6.48 8.37 24.22
CA PHE A 136 -6.07 7.84 22.91
C PHE A 136 -5.64 6.36 22.93
N GLN A 137 -5.18 5.83 24.06
CA GLN A 137 -4.89 4.40 24.17
C GLN A 137 -6.16 3.54 24.06
N SER A 138 -7.33 4.08 24.42
CA SER A 138 -8.61 3.37 24.30
C SER A 138 -9.18 3.33 22.89
N MET A 139 -8.76 4.22 21.97
CA MET A 139 -9.21 4.20 20.56
C MET A 139 -8.36 3.24 19.71
N ARG A 140 -7.12 2.95 20.13
CA ARG A 140 -6.23 1.98 19.47
C ARG A 140 -6.72 0.53 19.55
N SER A 141 -7.51 0.17 20.55
CA SER A 141 -8.03 -1.19 20.69
C SER A 141 -9.25 -1.49 19.82
N SER A 142 -9.82 -0.49 19.13
CA SER A 142 -11.06 -0.62 18.35
C SER A 142 -10.87 -0.59 16.84
N VAL A 143 -9.71 -0.16 16.32
CA VAL A 143 -9.46 0.00 14.88
C VAL A 143 -8.39 -1.00 14.43
N LYS A 144 -8.79 -2.04 13.70
CA LYS A 144 -7.88 -3.13 13.30
C LYS A 144 -7.12 -2.79 12.01
N CYS A 145 -7.64 -1.87 11.21
CA CYS A 145 -7.06 -1.50 9.91
C CYS A 145 -5.83 -0.58 9.95
N LEU A 146 -5.38 -0.13 11.13
CA LEU A 146 -4.27 0.82 11.25
C LEU A 146 -3.05 0.21 11.95
N LYS A 147 -1.91 0.20 11.27
CA LYS A 147 -0.59 -0.16 11.84
C LYS A 147 0.03 0.99 12.62
N PHE A 148 -0.13 2.21 12.08
CA PHE A 148 0.35 3.45 12.68
C PHE A 148 -0.74 4.52 12.54
N CYS A 149 -1.13 5.13 13.67
CA CYS A 149 -2.25 6.08 13.71
C CYS A 149 -1.76 7.54 13.76
N THR A 150 -1.08 7.92 14.84
CA THR A 150 -0.77 9.31 15.17
C THR A 150 0.64 9.47 15.75
N PHE A 151 1.23 10.62 15.46
CA PHE A 151 2.47 11.09 16.11
C PHE A 151 2.18 11.69 17.48
N PRO A 152 3.17 11.75 18.38
CA PRO A 152 3.03 12.41 19.69
C PRO A 152 2.62 13.87 19.51
N TRP A 153 1.69 14.33 20.35
CA TRP A 153 1.15 15.69 20.29
C TRP A 153 2.25 16.73 20.55
N LEU A 154 2.32 17.76 19.72
CA LEU A 154 3.27 18.86 19.86
C LEU A 154 2.56 20.12 20.34
N THR A 155 3.08 20.69 21.43
CA THR A 155 2.67 22.00 21.93
C THR A 155 3.33 23.09 21.10
N LEU A 156 2.58 24.13 20.76
CA LEU A 156 3.09 25.27 19.99
C LEU A 156 3.28 26.48 20.89
N THR A 157 4.22 27.35 20.54
CA THR A 157 4.28 28.69 21.15
C THR A 157 3.15 29.56 20.59
N THR A 158 2.81 30.66 21.27
CA THR A 158 1.78 31.59 20.79
C THR A 158 2.15 32.16 19.41
N THR A 159 3.43 32.47 19.20
CA THR A 159 3.96 32.94 17.90
C THR A 159 3.75 31.90 16.80
N ASP A 160 4.08 30.64 17.07
CA ASP A 160 3.91 29.55 16.09
C ASP A 160 2.45 29.35 15.69
N ARG A 161 1.52 29.46 16.66
CA ARG A 161 0.07 29.39 16.38
C ARG A 161 -0.36 30.51 15.44
N HIS A 162 0.08 31.74 15.68
CA HIS A 162 -0.25 32.87 14.81
C HIS A 162 0.32 32.70 13.40
N ILE A 163 1.53 32.14 13.26
CA ILE A 163 2.11 31.85 11.95
C ILE A 163 1.23 30.85 11.19
N LEU A 164 0.83 29.74 11.82
CA LEU A 164 0.00 28.72 11.16
C LEU A 164 -1.40 29.25 10.83
N ALA A 165 -2.05 29.95 11.76
CA ALA A 165 -3.39 30.53 11.55
C ALA A 165 -3.39 31.60 10.45
N SER A 166 -2.34 32.43 10.37
CA SER A 166 -2.19 33.43 9.31
C SER A 166 -2.07 32.77 7.93
N ASN A 167 -1.28 31.69 7.82
CA ASN A 167 -1.16 30.93 6.58
C ASN A 167 -2.45 30.20 6.21
N GLU A 168 -3.18 29.67 7.21
CA GLU A 168 -4.50 29.07 7.01
C GLU A 168 -5.49 30.07 6.39
N SER A 169 -5.63 31.26 6.98
CA SER A 169 -6.55 32.29 6.48
C SER A 169 -6.16 32.76 5.07
N SER A 170 -4.85 32.81 4.78
CA SER A 170 -4.33 33.19 3.47
C SER A 170 -4.66 32.16 2.39
N LEU A 171 -4.64 30.85 2.72
CA LEU A 171 -5.06 29.78 1.81
C LEU A 171 -6.56 29.81 1.48
N GLN A 172 -7.39 30.31 2.40
CA GLN A 172 -8.84 30.47 2.21
C GLN A 172 -9.23 31.78 1.51
N SER A 173 -8.25 32.64 1.22
CA SER A 173 -8.51 33.91 0.56
C SER A 173 -9.03 33.73 -0.87
N SER A 174 -9.87 34.66 -1.33
CA SER A 174 -10.33 34.71 -2.72
C SER A 174 -9.24 35.16 -3.71
N ASN A 175 -8.08 35.56 -3.22
CA ASN A 175 -7.00 36.09 -4.03
C ASN A 175 -6.01 34.99 -4.44
N HIS A 176 -6.11 34.52 -5.68
CA HIS A 176 -5.23 33.47 -6.21
C HIS A 176 -3.73 33.81 -6.18
N SER A 177 -3.33 35.08 -6.22
CA SER A 177 -1.90 35.44 -6.10
C SER A 177 -1.39 35.27 -4.67
N LEU A 178 -2.21 35.60 -3.67
CA LEU A 178 -1.91 35.39 -2.26
C LEU A 178 -1.84 33.89 -1.96
N VAL A 179 -2.84 33.10 -2.39
CA VAL A 179 -2.82 31.63 -2.21
C VAL A 179 -1.57 31.03 -2.85
N ARG A 180 -1.19 31.50 -4.05
CA ARG A 180 0.06 31.12 -4.72
C ARG A 180 1.29 31.38 -3.84
N THR A 181 1.48 32.60 -3.36
CA THR A 181 2.65 32.95 -2.54
C THR A 181 2.64 32.24 -1.20
N THR A 182 1.46 31.97 -0.64
CA THR A 182 1.31 31.17 0.58
C THR A 182 1.70 29.72 0.36
N CYS A 183 1.34 29.09 -0.78
CA CYS A 183 1.84 27.76 -1.10
C CYS A 183 3.38 27.73 -1.23
N ASP A 184 3.97 28.72 -1.91
CA ASP A 184 5.43 28.81 -2.03
C ASP A 184 6.11 29.00 -0.66
N LEU A 185 5.51 29.82 0.22
CA LEU A 185 5.99 30.02 1.59
C LEU A 185 5.86 28.74 2.43
N LEU A 186 4.72 28.04 2.32
CA LEU A 186 4.48 26.79 3.03
C LEU A 186 5.51 25.73 2.65
N GLN A 187 5.75 25.55 1.36
CA GLN A 187 6.69 24.55 0.86
C GLN A 187 8.14 24.84 1.25
N ASN A 188 8.58 26.10 1.10
CA ASN A 188 10.00 26.44 1.17
C ASN A 188 10.47 26.89 2.56
N VAL A 189 9.56 27.36 3.42
CA VAL A 189 9.90 27.92 4.74
C VAL A 189 9.16 27.14 5.83
N ILE A 190 7.83 27.19 5.84
CA ILE A 190 7.04 26.67 6.98
C ILE A 190 7.21 25.16 7.16
N MET A 191 7.18 24.37 6.09
CA MET A 191 7.38 22.91 6.19
C MET A 191 8.83 22.50 6.52
N GLN A 192 9.79 23.42 6.45
CA GLN A 192 11.17 23.19 6.86
C GLN A 192 11.38 23.58 8.33
N ASP A 193 10.73 24.64 8.78
CA ASP A 193 10.85 25.15 10.15
C ASP A 193 10.02 24.34 11.16
N PHE A 194 8.90 23.76 10.72
CA PHE A 194 7.98 23.00 11.58
C PHE A 194 8.10 21.48 11.38
N PRO A 195 8.07 20.68 12.47
CA PRO A 195 7.87 19.24 12.39
C PRO A 195 6.62 18.87 11.57
N ALA A 196 6.77 17.94 10.63
CA ALA A 196 5.73 17.59 9.67
C ALA A 196 4.42 17.06 10.32
N GLU A 197 4.53 16.44 11.49
CA GLU A 197 3.37 15.95 12.25
C GLU A 197 2.41 17.06 12.73
N ILE A 198 2.85 18.32 12.82
CA ILE A 198 1.99 19.45 13.21
C ILE A 198 0.85 19.63 12.21
N PHE A 199 1.14 19.45 10.92
CA PHE A 199 0.15 19.58 9.86
C PHE A 199 -0.89 18.44 9.86
N LEU A 200 -0.61 17.32 10.52
CA LEU A 200 -1.59 16.26 10.78
C LEU A 200 -2.43 16.56 12.02
N GLN A 201 -1.79 17.08 13.07
CA GLN A 201 -2.41 17.47 14.34
C GLN A 201 -3.38 18.64 14.18
N ARG A 202 -3.05 19.59 13.30
CA ARG A 202 -3.85 20.76 12.95
C ARG A 202 -4.12 20.72 11.44
N PRO A 203 -5.17 19.99 11.01
CA PRO A 203 -5.31 19.54 9.62
C PRO A 203 -5.80 20.62 8.64
N THR A 204 -6.15 21.81 9.09
CA THR A 204 -6.81 22.85 8.28
C THR A 204 -6.00 23.24 7.05
N ILE A 205 -4.69 23.45 7.20
CA ILE A 205 -3.77 23.71 6.07
C ILE A 205 -3.82 22.56 5.07
N VAL A 206 -3.76 21.32 5.53
CA VAL A 206 -3.77 20.13 4.67
C VAL A 206 -5.11 19.96 3.96
N GLN A 207 -6.22 20.18 4.67
CA GLN A 207 -7.57 20.15 4.10
C GLN A 207 -7.75 21.23 3.03
N ASN A 208 -7.26 22.45 3.28
CA ASN A 208 -7.24 23.52 2.30
C ASN A 208 -6.43 23.11 1.07
N LEU A 209 -5.20 22.60 1.24
CA LEU A 209 -4.38 22.10 0.12
C LEU A 209 -5.09 21.01 -0.69
N LEU A 210 -5.71 20.02 -0.04
CA LEU A 210 -6.49 18.96 -0.69
C LEU A 210 -7.71 19.51 -1.44
N SER A 211 -8.35 20.58 -0.93
CA SER A 211 -9.46 21.24 -1.62
C SER A 211 -9.00 21.95 -2.91
N LEU A 212 -7.78 22.49 -2.92
CA LEU A 212 -7.20 23.13 -4.11
C LEU A 212 -7.02 22.14 -5.27
N LEU A 213 -6.79 20.85 -4.98
CA LEU A 213 -6.69 19.79 -6.00
C LEU A 213 -8.02 19.52 -6.72
N THR A 214 -9.15 19.96 -6.15
CA THR A 214 -10.48 19.77 -6.74
C THR A 214 -11.04 20.98 -7.48
N LEU A 215 -10.26 22.05 -7.59
CA LEU A 215 -10.67 23.22 -8.35
C LEU A 215 -10.69 22.90 -9.85
N SER A 216 -11.82 23.17 -10.49
CA SER A 216 -12.06 22.90 -11.91
C SER A 216 -11.09 23.64 -12.85
N SER A 217 -10.75 22.98 -13.95
CA SER A 217 -9.73 23.36 -14.94
C SER A 217 -9.99 24.74 -15.58
N GLY A 218 -9.13 25.69 -15.24
CA GLY A 218 -8.92 26.98 -15.89
C GLY A 218 -7.42 27.32 -15.83
N GLY A 219 -6.91 28.14 -16.76
CA GLY A 219 -5.46 28.35 -16.89
C GLY A 219 -4.75 28.82 -15.61
N HIS A 220 -5.39 29.70 -14.82
CA HIS A 220 -4.85 30.14 -13.52
C HIS A 220 -5.06 29.13 -12.38
N THR A 221 -6.06 28.25 -12.48
CA THR A 221 -6.32 27.21 -11.47
C THR A 221 -5.35 26.04 -11.63
N SER A 222 -4.88 25.75 -12.84
CA SER A 222 -3.86 24.71 -13.08
C SER A 222 -2.53 25.00 -12.36
N ASP A 223 -2.02 26.23 -12.45
CA ASP A 223 -0.78 26.64 -11.77
C ASP A 223 -0.91 26.60 -10.22
N LEU A 224 -2.11 26.87 -9.71
CA LEU A 224 -2.42 26.77 -8.29
C LEU A 224 -2.50 25.31 -7.81
N VAL A 225 -3.13 24.43 -8.59
CA VAL A 225 -3.15 22.98 -8.35
C VAL A 225 -1.72 22.44 -8.29
N MET A 226 -0.83 22.85 -9.20
CA MET A 226 0.55 22.37 -9.21
C MET A 226 1.35 22.79 -7.96
N ARG A 227 1.11 23.98 -7.41
CA ARG A 227 1.73 24.39 -6.13
C ARG A 227 1.17 23.62 -4.95
N ALA A 228 -0.13 23.36 -4.93
CA ALA A 228 -0.74 22.53 -3.90
C ALA A 228 -0.18 21.09 -3.93
N VAL A 229 -0.04 20.51 -5.13
CA VAL A 229 0.61 19.21 -5.35
C VAL A 229 2.05 19.22 -4.82
N ALA A 230 2.82 20.28 -5.10
CA ALA A 230 4.19 20.41 -4.60
C ALA A 230 4.26 20.52 -3.07
N CYS A 231 3.34 21.25 -2.44
CA CYS A 231 3.22 21.34 -0.97
C CYS A 231 2.90 19.97 -0.35
N LEU A 232 1.90 19.25 -0.89
CA LEU A 232 1.52 17.93 -0.41
C LEU A 232 2.65 16.92 -0.59
N GLN A 233 3.39 17.00 -1.71
CA GLN A 233 4.54 16.13 -1.96
C GLN A 233 5.65 16.38 -0.93
N GLN A 234 5.97 17.66 -0.67
CA GLN A 234 6.95 18.02 0.34
C GLN A 234 6.53 17.54 1.73
N LEU A 235 5.25 17.70 2.08
CA LEU A 235 4.71 17.20 3.34
C LEU A 235 4.85 15.67 3.43
N CYS A 236 4.51 14.92 2.38
CA CYS A 236 4.67 13.47 2.34
C CYS A 236 6.14 13.05 2.53
N ILE A 237 7.09 13.72 1.86
CA ILE A 237 8.53 13.48 2.03
C ILE A 237 8.97 13.72 3.47
N ASN A 238 8.52 14.83 4.08
CA ASN A 238 8.89 15.17 5.46
C ASN A 238 8.29 14.17 6.46
N LEU A 239 7.03 13.76 6.27
CA LEU A 239 6.38 12.72 7.08
C LEU A 239 7.07 11.36 6.96
N ARG A 240 7.50 10.95 5.76
CA ARG A 240 8.29 9.72 5.55
C ARG A 240 9.60 9.78 6.32
N SER A 241 10.27 10.92 6.28
CA SER A 241 11.55 11.13 6.99
C SER A 241 11.34 11.04 8.51
N ARG A 242 10.26 11.66 9.03
CA ARG A 242 9.88 11.55 10.45
C ARG A 242 9.55 10.12 10.86
N LEU A 243 8.76 9.39 10.06
CA LEU A 243 8.47 7.97 10.33
C LEU A 243 9.73 7.13 10.38
N ARG A 244 10.67 7.33 9.44
CA ARG A 244 11.93 6.59 9.44
C ARG A 244 12.69 6.81 10.73
N ILE A 245 12.82 8.06 11.20
CA ILE A 245 13.50 8.40 12.45
C ILE A 245 12.82 7.69 13.64
N VAL A 246 11.49 7.70 13.68
CA VAL A 246 10.71 7.02 14.74
C VAL A 246 10.94 5.51 14.73
N TRP A 247 11.01 4.89 13.56
CA TRP A 247 11.22 3.44 13.40
C TRP A 247 12.67 2.99 13.63
N THR A 248 13.67 3.81 13.29
CA THR A 248 15.10 3.49 13.47
C THR A 248 15.64 3.82 14.86
N ALA A 249 14.84 4.48 15.71
CA ALA A 249 15.20 4.76 17.08
C ALA A 249 15.40 3.45 17.87
N PRO A 250 16.55 3.27 18.58
CA PRO A 250 16.78 2.09 19.38
C PRO A 250 15.71 1.98 20.47
N GLY A 251 14.83 0.98 20.35
CA GLY A 251 13.74 0.75 21.32
C GLY A 251 12.39 0.36 20.72
N TRP A 252 12.18 0.40 19.40
CA TRP A 252 10.90 -0.03 18.79
C TRP A 252 10.78 -1.55 18.57
N GLY A 253 11.84 -2.33 18.85
CA GLY A 253 11.84 -3.80 18.77
C GLY A 253 11.28 -4.53 20.01
N ARG A 254 10.80 -3.81 21.03
CA ARG A 254 10.16 -4.37 22.23
C ARG A 254 9.11 -3.37 22.72
N ASP A 255 7.87 -3.83 22.81
CA ASP A 255 6.64 -3.14 23.24
C ASP A 255 6.56 -1.60 23.10
N PRO A 256 5.65 -1.06 22.27
CA PRO A 256 5.55 0.37 21.95
C PRO A 256 5.09 1.29 23.10
N ASN A 257 4.89 0.75 24.32
CA ASN A 257 4.33 1.50 25.45
C ASN A 257 5.36 2.13 26.41
N GLN A 258 6.65 1.77 26.37
CA GLN A 258 7.62 2.23 27.39
C GLN A 258 8.62 3.29 26.91
N ASN A 259 8.71 3.59 25.61
CA ASN A 259 9.78 4.46 25.08
C ASN A 259 9.34 5.89 24.73
N LEU A 260 8.06 6.24 24.93
CA LEU A 260 7.54 7.57 24.60
C LEU A 260 7.99 8.65 25.62
N THR A 261 8.33 8.25 26.84
CA THR A 261 8.80 9.14 27.92
C THR A 261 10.21 9.67 27.74
N ARG A 262 11.04 9.09 26.84
CA ARG A 262 12.42 9.58 26.62
C ARG A 262 12.52 10.70 25.57
N TYR A 263 11.55 10.82 24.67
CA TYR A 263 11.61 11.83 23.60
C TYR A 263 11.21 13.24 24.05
N THR A 264 10.51 13.38 25.18
CA THR A 264 10.17 14.69 25.77
C THR A 264 11.36 15.34 26.49
N LEU A 265 12.42 14.59 26.84
CA LEU A 265 13.57 15.09 27.59
C LEU A 265 14.75 15.57 26.72
N SER A 266 14.68 15.43 25.40
CA SER A 266 15.77 15.80 24.48
C SER A 266 15.35 16.83 23.42
N GLN A 267 14.56 17.83 23.83
CA GLN A 267 14.24 19.00 23.01
C GLN A 267 14.94 20.28 23.51
N ASN A 268 16.18 20.17 23.97
CA ASN A 268 17.05 21.33 24.08
C ASN A 268 18.24 21.15 23.13
N SER A 269 18.13 21.81 21.98
CA SER A 269 19.19 22.32 21.10
C SER A 269 20.56 21.64 21.20
N SER A 270 20.89 20.76 20.24
CA SER A 270 22.23 20.65 19.61
C SER A 270 22.26 19.50 18.59
N LEU A 271 22.55 19.83 17.33
CA LEU A 271 23.02 18.87 16.33
C LEU A 271 24.34 18.25 16.83
N SER A 272 24.36 16.93 17.05
CA SER A 272 25.60 16.20 17.33
C SER A 272 25.87 15.22 16.17
N HIS A 273 27.01 15.43 15.52
CA HIS A 273 27.59 14.51 14.54
C HIS A 273 27.85 13.13 15.18
N PRO A 274 27.68 12.01 14.46
CA PRO A 274 28.07 10.71 14.98
C PRO A 274 29.60 10.60 14.97
N GLN A 275 30.19 10.52 16.16
CA GLN A 275 31.60 10.21 16.36
C GLN A 275 31.75 8.69 16.48
N GLU A 276 32.39 8.08 15.48
CA GLU A 276 32.74 6.66 15.47
C GLU A 276 33.69 6.34 16.63
N ALA A 277 33.27 5.43 17.51
CA ALA A 277 34.12 4.86 18.55
C ALA A 277 34.92 3.69 17.96
N HIS A 278 36.16 3.93 17.54
CA HIS A 278 37.12 2.87 17.27
C HIS A 278 37.84 2.48 18.58
N GLY A 279 37.69 1.21 18.97
CA GLY A 279 38.34 0.60 20.13
C GLY A 279 39.85 0.42 19.93
N ALA A 280 40.59 0.63 21.01
CA ALA A 280 42.03 0.49 21.09
C ALA A 280 42.46 -0.98 21.22
N HIS A 281 43.50 -1.40 20.47
CA HIS A 281 44.37 -2.53 20.81
C HIS A 281 45.83 -2.22 20.42
N LEU A 282 46.75 -2.60 21.31
CA LEU A 282 48.19 -2.32 21.32
C LEU A 282 49.02 -3.36 20.51
N SER A 283 49.91 -2.86 19.61
CA SER A 283 51.32 -3.20 19.25
C SER A 283 51.83 -4.68 19.11
N PRO A 284 53.02 -4.99 18.49
CA PRO A 284 54.15 -4.13 18.02
C PRO A 284 54.87 -4.49 16.67
N ALA A 285 55.80 -3.60 16.26
CA ALA A 285 57.08 -3.79 15.51
C ALA A 285 57.23 -3.27 14.03
N SER A 286 58.29 -2.48 13.81
CA SER A 286 58.76 -1.70 12.62
C SER A 286 59.91 -2.41 11.84
N PRO A 287 60.70 -1.83 10.88
CA PRO A 287 60.80 -0.47 10.25
C PRO A 287 61.15 -0.49 8.70
N PRO A 288 61.85 0.50 8.05
CA PRO A 288 61.80 1.99 8.04
C PRO A 288 61.66 2.64 6.63
N GLY A 289 61.43 3.97 6.56
CA GLY A 289 61.81 4.82 5.41
C GLY A 289 61.13 6.21 5.30
N GLU A 290 61.80 7.26 5.84
CA GLU A 290 61.94 8.69 5.39
C GLU A 290 60.75 9.42 4.70
N SER A 291 60.39 10.69 4.92
CA SER A 291 60.98 11.87 5.57
C SER A 291 59.91 13.01 5.61
N SER A 292 59.95 13.84 6.66
CA SER A 292 59.15 15.05 6.93
C SER A 292 59.84 16.32 6.34
N PRO A 293 59.41 17.61 6.54
CA PRO A 293 58.45 18.15 7.51
C PRO A 293 57.57 19.37 7.10
N ARG A 294 56.65 19.73 8.02
CA ARG A 294 55.95 21.02 8.17
C ARG A 294 56.90 22.16 8.57
N PRO A 295 56.36 23.39 8.73
CA PRO A 295 56.32 23.91 10.10
C PRO A 295 54.97 24.55 10.49
N SER A 296 54.76 24.64 11.80
CA SER A 296 53.63 25.23 12.52
C SER A 296 54.18 26.12 13.62
N VAL A 297 53.61 27.32 13.87
CA VAL A 297 53.87 28.10 15.11
C VAL A 297 52.61 28.82 15.59
N LEU A 298 52.43 28.73 16.91
CA LEU A 298 51.41 29.25 17.83
C LEU A 298 51.38 30.79 18.00
N GLY A 299 50.24 31.33 18.48
CA GLY A 299 50.27 32.24 19.65
C GLY A 299 49.31 33.44 19.74
N ARG A 300 48.41 33.37 20.73
CA ARG A 300 47.91 34.42 21.66
C ARG A 300 46.76 35.40 21.28
N THR A 301 45.66 35.19 22.02
CA THR A 301 44.79 36.11 22.80
C THR A 301 44.96 37.64 22.73
N GLY A 302 43.85 38.38 22.58
CA GLY A 302 43.74 39.81 22.91
C GLY A 302 42.35 40.42 22.64
N GLN A 303 41.82 41.19 23.59
CA GLN A 303 40.47 41.76 23.67
C GLN A 303 40.23 43.04 22.83
N ARG A 304 38.96 43.22 22.43
CA ARG A 304 38.14 44.46 22.23
C ARG A 304 38.60 45.55 21.25
N ALA A 305 37.64 46.01 20.43
CA ALA A 305 37.16 47.40 20.46
C ALA A 305 35.69 47.47 19.95
N ARG A 306 34.89 48.26 20.65
CA ARG A 306 33.46 48.56 20.45
C ARG A 306 33.37 50.04 20.04
N GLY A 307 32.39 50.41 19.22
CA GLY A 307 31.99 51.80 18.92
C GLY A 307 32.67 52.37 17.68
N ASP A 308 32.10 53.27 16.89
CA ASP A 308 30.77 53.92 16.78
C ASP A 308 30.56 54.14 15.25
N GLY A 309 29.43 54.47 14.64
CA GLY A 309 28.31 55.26 15.09
C GLY A 309 28.41 56.72 14.65
N GLN A 310 28.50 57.03 13.34
CA GLN A 310 27.78 58.20 12.77
C GLN A 310 27.81 58.34 11.24
N ASP A 311 26.66 58.78 10.75
CA ASP A 311 26.27 59.17 9.39
C ASP A 311 26.90 60.48 8.91
N GLY A 312 26.86 60.75 7.60
CA GLY A 312 27.18 62.06 7.05
C GLY A 312 27.24 62.14 5.53
N ASP A 313 26.06 62.31 4.92
CA ASP A 313 25.71 62.73 3.56
C ASP A 313 26.78 63.40 2.67
N VAL A 314 26.76 63.09 1.35
CA VAL A 314 26.77 64.12 0.28
C VAL A 314 25.98 63.65 -0.95
N ALA A 315 25.05 64.49 -1.38
CA ALA A 315 24.12 64.36 -2.50
C ALA A 315 24.68 64.76 -3.89
N SER A 316 23.94 64.42 -4.95
CA SER A 316 23.68 65.26 -6.17
C SER A 316 22.55 64.60 -6.98
N SER A 317 21.30 65.11 -6.96
CA SER A 317 20.70 66.19 -7.79
C SER A 317 20.76 65.93 -9.31
N SER A 318 19.64 65.87 -10.05
CA SER A 318 18.79 66.98 -10.53
C SER A 318 17.63 66.40 -11.38
N GLY A 319 16.43 66.98 -11.61
CA GLY A 319 15.83 68.26 -11.19
C GLY A 319 14.52 68.58 -11.96
N SER A 320 13.66 69.38 -11.32
CA SER A 320 12.53 70.20 -11.84
C SER A 320 11.27 69.49 -12.40
N SER A 321 10.03 69.95 -12.16
CA SER A 321 9.53 71.32 -12.08
C SER A 321 8.28 71.48 -11.17
N ARG A 322 8.01 72.73 -10.78
CA ARG A 322 7.07 73.19 -9.74
C ARG A 322 5.75 73.68 -10.34
N LEU A 323 4.62 73.45 -9.67
CA LEU A 323 3.48 74.39 -9.55
C LEU A 323 2.83 74.25 -8.14
N ARG A 324 2.22 75.32 -7.63
CA ARG A 324 2.12 75.71 -6.21
C ARG A 324 0.65 75.78 -5.71
N ALA A 325 0.34 75.04 -4.62
CA ALA A 325 -0.61 75.28 -3.49
C ALA A 325 -2.13 75.55 -3.74
N PRO A 326 -3.07 75.36 -2.77
CA PRO A 326 -2.87 75.24 -1.31
C PRO A 326 -3.58 74.07 -0.58
N SER A 327 -3.23 74.03 0.70
CA SER A 327 -3.51 73.12 1.82
C SER A 327 -4.98 72.84 2.17
N GLU A 328 -5.30 71.58 2.49
CA GLU A 328 -6.34 71.18 3.46
C GLU A 328 -5.99 69.79 4.07
N PRO A 329 -6.34 69.51 5.34
CA PRO A 329 -5.82 68.38 6.12
C PRO A 329 -6.57 67.06 5.88
N PRO A 330 -5.96 65.89 6.17
CA PRO A 330 -6.61 64.61 5.98
C PRO A 330 -7.62 64.32 7.10
N LEU A 331 -8.83 63.97 6.69
CA LEU A 331 -9.89 63.40 7.51
C LEU A 331 -9.40 62.12 8.20
N ARG A 332 -9.33 62.16 9.53
CA ARG A 332 -9.35 60.98 10.39
C ARG A 332 -10.75 60.37 10.35
N SER A 333 -10.83 59.06 10.11
CA SER A 333 -11.90 58.22 10.66
C SER A 333 -11.23 57.12 11.50
N PRO A 334 -11.84 56.72 12.63
CA PRO A 334 -11.16 55.99 13.69
C PRO A 334 -11.19 54.48 13.41
N VAL A 335 -10.02 53.85 13.40
CA VAL A 335 -9.93 52.41 13.63
C VAL A 335 -10.20 52.22 15.13
N ASP A 336 -11.31 51.56 15.44
CA ASP A 336 -11.61 51.08 16.79
C ASP A 336 -10.44 50.20 17.28
N PRO A 337 -9.79 50.52 18.41
CA PRO A 337 -8.75 49.67 18.99
C PRO A 337 -9.32 48.36 19.58
N ALA A 338 -10.65 48.19 19.57
CA ALA A 338 -11.34 47.04 20.16
C ALA A 338 -11.23 45.72 19.37
N HIS A 339 -10.66 45.72 18.16
CA HIS A 339 -10.42 44.47 17.39
C HIS A 339 -9.04 43.86 17.57
N LEU A 340 -8.09 44.55 18.22
CA LEU A 340 -6.75 44.00 18.49
C LEU A 340 -6.64 43.31 19.87
N GLU A 341 -7.62 43.50 20.76
CA GLU A 341 -7.61 42.93 22.13
C GLU A 341 -8.59 41.75 22.31
N SER A 342 -9.30 41.33 21.27
CA SER A 342 -10.29 40.23 21.35
C SER A 342 -9.74 38.83 21.03
N LEU A 343 -8.44 38.68 20.75
CA LEU A 343 -7.81 37.38 20.43
C LEU A 343 -6.92 36.83 21.55
N GLU A 344 -6.83 37.53 22.67
CA GLU A 344 -5.97 37.13 23.79
C GLU A 344 -6.73 36.33 24.87
N THR A 345 -7.50 35.29 24.50
CA THR A 345 -7.83 34.14 25.39
C THR A 345 -8.66 33.04 24.70
N GLU A 346 -8.36 32.65 23.46
CA GLU A 346 -8.79 31.31 23.01
C GLU A 346 -7.73 30.31 23.44
N ALA A 347 -7.92 29.71 24.62
CA ALA A 347 -7.21 28.49 24.96
C ALA A 347 -7.59 27.45 23.89
N GLU A 348 -6.67 27.11 22.98
CA GLU A 348 -6.86 26.00 22.05
C GLU A 348 -7.32 24.78 22.88
N ASP A 349 -8.57 24.36 22.72
CA ASP A 349 -9.07 23.14 23.34
C ASP A 349 -8.31 21.97 22.71
N THR A 350 -7.19 21.61 23.35
CA THR A 350 -6.27 20.58 22.86
C THR A 350 -6.99 19.24 22.64
N ALA A 351 -8.04 18.95 23.42
CA ALA A 351 -8.90 17.80 23.24
C ALA A 351 -9.68 17.85 21.92
N ASP A 352 -10.25 19.00 21.56
CA ASP A 352 -10.99 19.20 20.33
C ASP A 352 -10.10 19.12 19.09
N LEU A 353 -8.89 19.70 19.16
CA LEU A 353 -7.92 19.59 18.08
C LEU A 353 -7.41 18.16 17.90
N GLN A 354 -7.19 17.45 18.99
CA GLN A 354 -6.81 16.04 18.97
C GLN A 354 -7.92 15.15 18.37
N LEU A 355 -9.20 15.45 18.61
CA LEU A 355 -10.32 14.76 17.98
C LEU A 355 -10.40 15.00 16.46
N ARG A 356 -9.95 16.18 16.00
CA ARG A 356 -9.91 16.54 14.57
C ARG A 356 -8.64 16.08 13.86
N GLN A 357 -7.65 15.55 14.57
CA GLN A 357 -6.37 15.14 13.99
C GLN A 357 -6.55 14.14 12.84
N LEU A 358 -5.84 14.38 11.73
CA LEU A 358 -5.72 13.41 10.64
C LEU A 358 -4.73 12.32 11.01
N SER A 359 -5.14 11.06 10.88
CA SER A 359 -4.20 9.94 10.86
C SER A 359 -3.37 9.94 9.57
N LEU A 360 -2.22 9.27 9.62
CA LEU A 360 -1.37 9.14 8.44
C LEU A 360 -2.07 8.39 7.29
N ALA A 361 -2.85 7.36 7.62
CA ALA A 361 -3.65 6.59 6.65
C ALA A 361 -4.71 7.48 5.98
N GLN A 362 -5.42 8.31 6.76
CA GLN A 362 -6.43 9.22 6.22
C GLN A 362 -5.83 10.28 5.30
N LEU A 363 -4.66 10.82 5.64
CA LEU A 363 -3.93 11.72 4.74
C LEU A 363 -3.59 10.99 3.44
N GLY A 364 -2.94 9.83 3.52
CA GLY A 364 -2.50 9.09 2.34
C GLY A 364 -3.66 8.73 1.42
N ALA A 365 -4.76 8.23 1.98
CA ALA A 365 -5.94 7.87 1.21
C ALA A 365 -6.60 9.09 0.56
N ALA A 366 -6.67 10.23 1.28
CA ALA A 366 -7.21 11.47 0.74
C ALA A 366 -6.34 12.05 -0.38
N VAL A 367 -5.01 12.01 -0.25
CA VAL A 367 -4.09 12.46 -1.31
C VAL A 367 -4.27 11.62 -2.57
N VAL A 368 -4.28 10.28 -2.46
CA VAL A 368 -4.48 9.40 -3.62
C VAL A 368 -5.85 9.67 -4.26
N GLN A 369 -6.92 9.77 -3.46
CA GLN A 369 -8.28 10.01 -3.96
C GLN A 369 -8.40 11.33 -4.74
N ARG A 370 -7.75 12.40 -4.27
CA ARG A 370 -7.82 13.74 -4.91
C ARG A 370 -6.84 13.90 -6.06
N ALA A 371 -5.70 13.21 -6.02
CA ALA A 371 -4.66 13.32 -7.04
C ALA A 371 -4.85 12.35 -8.22
N ALA A 372 -5.41 11.16 -8.00
CA ALA A 372 -5.64 10.15 -9.05
C ALA A 372 -6.38 10.70 -10.30
N PRO A 373 -7.52 11.41 -10.20
CA PRO A 373 -8.22 11.92 -11.39
C PRO A 373 -7.42 12.99 -12.15
N LEU A 374 -6.46 13.66 -11.53
CA LEU A 374 -5.61 14.66 -12.20
C LEU A 374 -4.63 14.02 -13.20
N LEU A 375 -4.43 12.70 -13.13
CA LEU A 375 -3.60 11.96 -14.09
C LEU A 375 -4.21 11.94 -15.49
N GLU A 376 -5.50 12.24 -15.67
CA GLU A 376 -6.16 12.37 -16.98
C GLU A 376 -5.68 13.58 -17.81
N THR A 377 -4.72 14.34 -17.30
CA THR A 377 -4.16 15.52 -17.96
C THR A 377 -3.55 15.20 -19.33
N GLU A 378 -3.64 16.15 -20.26
CA GLU A 378 -2.96 16.12 -21.56
C GLU A 378 -1.51 16.67 -21.47
N SER A 379 -1.06 17.10 -20.29
CA SER A 379 0.27 17.65 -20.09
C SER A 379 1.21 16.66 -19.40
N MET A 380 2.24 16.23 -20.12
CA MET A 380 3.29 15.35 -19.58
C MET A 380 3.92 15.89 -18.29
N LYS A 381 4.17 17.20 -18.22
CA LYS A 381 4.77 17.84 -17.03
C LYS A 381 3.87 17.74 -15.81
N VAL A 382 2.56 17.96 -16.00
CA VAL A 382 1.56 17.85 -14.94
C VAL A 382 1.44 16.40 -14.50
N PHE A 383 1.36 15.47 -15.47
CA PHE A 383 1.28 14.03 -15.21
C PHE A 383 2.44 13.55 -14.33
N LEU A 384 3.69 13.85 -14.72
CA LEU A 384 4.87 13.42 -13.96
C LEU A 384 4.86 13.94 -12.53
N ARG A 385 4.47 15.21 -12.34
CA ARG A 385 4.46 15.82 -11.01
C ARG A 385 3.37 15.23 -10.09
N ILE A 386 2.22 14.86 -10.65
CA ILE A 386 1.18 14.15 -9.90
C ILE A 386 1.63 12.73 -9.56
N LEU A 387 2.25 12.03 -10.52
CA LEU A 387 2.77 10.69 -10.30
C LEU A 387 3.87 10.68 -9.22
N GLU A 388 4.73 11.69 -9.19
CA GLU A 388 5.71 11.89 -8.11
C GLU A 388 5.03 12.02 -6.74
N LEU A 389 4.00 12.86 -6.59
CA LEU A 389 3.22 12.97 -5.34
C LEU A 389 2.63 11.61 -4.91
N LEU A 390 2.02 10.89 -5.85
CA LEU A 390 1.42 9.58 -5.60
C LEU A 390 2.50 8.57 -5.16
N SER A 391 3.67 8.58 -5.80
CA SER A 391 4.79 7.72 -5.45
C SER A 391 5.34 7.99 -4.04
N GLU A 392 5.32 9.25 -3.59
CA GLU A 392 5.69 9.64 -2.22
C GLU A 392 4.63 9.25 -1.18
N THR A 393 3.38 9.12 -1.61
CA THR A 393 2.25 8.79 -0.73
C THR A 393 2.16 7.28 -0.45
N LEU A 394 2.54 6.45 -1.42
CA LEU A 394 2.42 4.99 -1.31
C LEU A 394 3.16 4.39 -0.09
N PRO A 395 4.41 4.77 0.24
CA PRO A 395 5.10 4.27 1.43
C PRO A 395 4.46 4.71 2.76
N LEU A 396 3.78 5.87 2.78
CA LEU A 396 3.01 6.31 3.95
C LEU A 396 1.80 5.42 4.18
N LEU A 397 1.11 5.05 3.10
CA LEU A 397 0.01 4.08 3.16
C LEU A 397 0.50 2.69 3.58
N ALA A 398 1.63 2.22 3.03
CA ALA A 398 2.23 0.93 3.39
C ALA A 398 2.53 0.80 4.90
N SER A 399 3.02 1.89 5.50
CA SER A 399 3.41 1.95 6.91
C SER A 399 2.23 2.21 7.86
N SER A 400 1.11 2.75 7.38
CA SER A 400 -0.04 3.12 8.22
C SER A 400 -1.23 2.18 8.11
N VAL A 401 -1.46 1.53 6.97
CA VAL A 401 -2.64 0.71 6.71
C VAL A 401 -2.31 -0.79 6.81
N SER A 402 -3.18 -1.56 7.47
CA SER A 402 -3.18 -3.03 7.48
C SER A 402 -4.20 -3.58 6.48
N ASP A 403 -3.94 -4.81 6.03
CA ASP A 403 -4.84 -5.67 5.27
C ASP A 403 -6.25 -5.83 5.88
N ALA A 404 -6.41 -5.58 7.19
CA ALA A 404 -7.70 -5.56 7.85
C ALA A 404 -8.63 -4.42 7.36
N VAL A 405 -8.12 -3.42 6.62
CA VAL A 405 -8.92 -2.31 6.06
C VAL A 405 -10.09 -2.78 5.19
N TRP A 406 -9.95 -3.95 4.55
CA TRP A 406 -10.99 -4.48 3.67
C TRP A 406 -12.16 -5.14 4.42
N GLU A 407 -11.98 -5.49 5.70
CA GLU A 407 -12.99 -6.11 6.57
C GLU A 407 -13.43 -5.22 7.75
N ASP A 408 -12.73 -4.11 7.98
CA ASP A 408 -12.97 -3.27 9.14
C ASP A 408 -14.33 -2.55 9.01
N SER A 409 -15.23 -2.84 9.93
CA SER A 409 -16.57 -2.26 10.01
C SER A 409 -16.63 -0.98 10.86
N GLY A 410 -15.49 -0.53 11.40
CA GLY A 410 -15.35 0.75 12.09
C GLY A 410 -15.46 1.93 11.13
N LEU A 411 -15.87 3.09 11.64
CA LEU A 411 -16.05 4.32 10.84
C LEU A 411 -14.80 4.73 10.05
N ILE A 412 -13.63 4.61 10.67
CA ILE A 412 -12.34 4.92 10.02
C ILE A 412 -12.01 3.88 8.93
N GLY A 413 -12.27 2.60 9.20
CA GLY A 413 -12.09 1.52 8.23
C GLY A 413 -12.97 1.71 6.99
N LEU A 414 -14.26 2.02 7.19
CA LEU A 414 -15.20 2.29 6.12
C LEU A 414 -14.83 3.53 5.29
N ASP A 415 -14.44 4.64 5.93
CA ASP A 415 -13.97 5.84 5.23
C ASP A 415 -12.70 5.58 4.40
N LEU A 416 -11.73 4.84 4.98
CA LEU A 416 -10.52 4.47 4.25
C LEU A 416 -10.82 3.55 3.08
N LYS A 417 -11.65 2.52 3.29
CA LYS A 417 -12.08 1.59 2.24
C LYS A 417 -12.77 2.34 1.10
N ASP A 418 -13.72 3.24 1.40
CA ASP A 418 -14.41 4.05 0.40
C ASP A 418 -13.45 4.92 -0.43
N LYS A 419 -12.52 5.61 0.23
CA LYS A 419 -11.50 6.44 -0.45
C LYS A 419 -10.59 5.60 -1.35
N LEU A 420 -10.17 4.42 -0.88
CA LEU A 420 -9.32 3.52 -1.66
C LEU A 420 -10.06 2.94 -2.86
N LEU A 421 -11.31 2.49 -2.68
CA LEU A 421 -12.16 2.00 -3.78
C LEU A 421 -12.38 3.09 -4.84
N THR A 422 -12.72 4.29 -4.39
CA THR A 422 -12.88 5.47 -5.26
C THR A 422 -11.58 5.76 -6.03
N SER A 423 -10.43 5.69 -5.36
CA SER A 423 -9.12 5.89 -5.97
C SER A 423 -8.83 4.86 -7.05
N LEU A 424 -9.09 3.57 -6.78
CA LEU A 424 -8.91 2.49 -7.76
C LEU A 424 -9.84 2.67 -8.97
N GLY A 425 -11.06 3.15 -8.74
CA GLY A 425 -12.00 3.50 -9.81
C GLY A 425 -11.46 4.61 -10.72
N TYR A 426 -10.92 5.69 -10.14
CA TYR A 426 -10.28 6.76 -10.92
C TYR A 426 -9.03 6.27 -11.67
N LEU A 427 -8.19 5.45 -11.05
CA LEU A 427 -7.02 4.88 -11.72
C LEU A 427 -7.43 3.99 -12.91
N GLY A 428 -8.51 3.22 -12.79
CA GLY A 428 -9.11 2.50 -13.90
C GLY A 428 -9.56 3.45 -15.03
N ALA A 429 -10.28 4.52 -14.71
CA ALA A 429 -10.70 5.50 -15.73
C ALA A 429 -9.51 6.17 -16.44
N VAL A 430 -8.44 6.50 -15.71
CA VAL A 430 -7.20 7.05 -16.28
C VAL A 430 -6.54 6.04 -17.23
N LEU A 431 -6.44 4.77 -16.83
CA LEU A 431 -5.90 3.70 -17.68
C LEU A 431 -6.71 3.56 -18.97
N GLN A 432 -8.03 3.53 -18.86
CA GLN A 432 -8.93 3.46 -20.01
C GLN A 432 -8.70 4.64 -20.97
N ARG A 433 -8.63 5.86 -20.42
CA ARG A 433 -8.44 7.10 -21.20
C ARG A 433 -7.11 7.11 -21.95
N HIS A 434 -6.02 6.74 -21.31
CA HIS A 434 -4.69 6.75 -21.94
C HIS A 434 -4.37 5.46 -22.72
N GLY A 435 -5.14 4.39 -22.53
CA GLY A 435 -5.03 3.13 -23.28
C GLY A 435 -5.64 3.22 -24.68
N ILE A 436 -6.67 4.05 -24.86
CA ILE A 436 -7.31 4.29 -26.17
C ILE A 436 -6.54 5.39 -26.91
N CYS A 437 -5.63 5.01 -27.82
CA CYS A 437 -4.94 5.97 -28.70
C CYS A 437 -5.62 6.05 -30.08
N SER A 438 -5.93 7.27 -30.52
CA SER A 438 -6.38 7.52 -31.89
C SER A 438 -5.22 7.36 -32.88
N SER A 439 -5.48 6.76 -34.04
CA SER A 439 -4.50 6.66 -35.14
C SER A 439 -4.04 8.02 -35.66
N ASP A 440 -4.84 9.07 -35.41
CA ASP A 440 -4.63 10.42 -35.97
C ASP A 440 -3.88 11.36 -35.00
N ALA A 441 -3.43 10.85 -33.85
CA ALA A 441 -2.74 11.64 -32.84
C ALA A 441 -1.30 11.99 -33.26
N SER A 442 -0.82 13.15 -32.80
CA SER A 442 0.59 13.54 -33.01
C SER A 442 1.53 12.61 -32.25
N GLU A 443 2.76 12.44 -32.74
CA GLU A 443 3.78 11.59 -32.08
C GLU A 443 3.99 11.97 -30.61
N MET A 444 4.03 13.27 -30.31
CA MET A 444 4.16 13.77 -28.93
C MET A 444 2.96 13.41 -28.05
N SER A 445 1.75 13.37 -28.62
CA SER A 445 0.54 12.94 -27.91
C SER A 445 0.58 11.42 -27.68
N LEU A 446 0.98 10.62 -28.67
CA LEU A 446 1.16 9.17 -28.50
C LEU A 446 2.16 8.84 -27.39
N ILE A 447 3.30 9.54 -27.34
CA ILE A 447 4.30 9.39 -26.27
C ILE A 447 3.69 9.75 -24.92
N HIS A 448 2.94 10.86 -24.84
CA HIS A 448 2.22 11.26 -23.63
C HIS A 448 1.25 10.19 -23.13
N HIS A 449 0.32 9.74 -23.96
CA HIS A 449 -0.64 8.71 -23.56
C HIS A 449 0.08 7.42 -23.17
N ARG A 450 1.13 7.01 -23.90
CA ARG A 450 1.87 5.80 -23.55
C ARG A 450 2.57 5.91 -22.20
N MET A 451 3.26 7.02 -21.93
CA MET A 451 3.90 7.26 -20.64
C MET A 451 2.87 7.34 -19.51
N ALA A 452 1.75 8.01 -19.75
CA ALA A 452 0.67 8.14 -18.79
C ALA A 452 0.04 6.79 -18.44
N TYR A 453 -0.23 5.97 -19.45
CA TYR A 453 -0.75 4.61 -19.29
C TYR A 453 0.21 3.73 -18.47
N VAL A 454 1.49 3.67 -18.87
CA VAL A 454 2.50 2.85 -18.19
C VAL A 454 2.73 3.32 -16.75
N GLY A 455 2.88 4.63 -16.52
CA GLY A 455 3.09 5.19 -15.18
C GLY A 455 1.91 4.93 -14.25
N THR A 456 0.69 5.11 -14.75
CA THR A 456 -0.54 4.82 -13.99
C THR A 456 -0.68 3.33 -13.72
N ALA A 457 -0.36 2.46 -14.69
CA ALA A 457 -0.42 1.01 -14.52
C ALA A 457 0.55 0.53 -13.42
N VAL A 458 1.81 0.98 -13.48
CA VAL A 458 2.80 0.65 -12.46
C VAL A 458 2.35 1.13 -11.08
N PHE A 459 1.89 2.38 -10.97
CA PHE A 459 1.39 2.89 -9.69
C PHE A 459 0.20 2.09 -9.16
N THR A 460 -0.77 1.76 -10.03
CA THR A 460 -1.98 1.00 -9.66
C THR A 460 -1.62 -0.37 -9.13
N ILE A 461 -0.77 -1.13 -9.84
CA ILE A 461 -0.34 -2.45 -9.37
C ILE A 461 0.44 -2.36 -8.05
N ARG A 462 1.32 -1.36 -7.90
CA ARG A 462 2.06 -1.14 -6.65
C ARG A 462 1.14 -0.79 -5.49
N LEU A 463 0.09 -0.01 -5.73
CA LEU A 463 -0.95 0.30 -4.75
C LEU A 463 -1.70 -0.96 -4.31
N LEU A 464 -2.10 -1.81 -5.27
CA LEU A 464 -2.73 -3.10 -4.98
C LEU A 464 -1.81 -3.98 -4.13
N GLN A 465 -0.57 -4.20 -4.55
CA GLN A 465 0.42 -4.99 -3.80
C GLN A 465 0.64 -4.48 -2.37
N THR A 466 0.48 -3.18 -2.16
CA THR A 466 0.71 -2.54 -0.86
C THR A 466 -0.47 -2.71 0.08
N LEU A 467 -1.70 -2.67 -0.44
CA LEU A 467 -2.91 -2.53 0.36
C LEU A 467 -3.88 -3.69 0.27
N LEU A 468 -4.04 -4.31 -0.90
CA LEU A 468 -5.06 -5.31 -1.18
C LEU A 468 -4.43 -6.69 -1.33
N PRO A 469 -4.63 -7.61 -0.36
CA PRO A 469 -4.28 -9.01 -0.53
C PRO A 469 -4.94 -9.59 -1.78
N VAL A 470 -4.21 -10.44 -2.51
CA VAL A 470 -4.64 -10.98 -3.81
C VAL A 470 -5.93 -11.78 -3.66
N GLU A 471 -6.08 -12.51 -2.56
CA GLU A 471 -7.26 -13.34 -2.25
C GLU A 471 -8.54 -12.53 -2.10
N LYS A 472 -8.42 -11.24 -1.76
CA LYS A 472 -9.56 -10.33 -1.55
C LYS A 472 -9.90 -9.48 -2.78
N ALA A 473 -9.16 -9.67 -3.87
CA ALA A 473 -9.27 -8.86 -5.08
C ALA A 473 -10.64 -9.03 -5.78
N GLY A 474 -11.22 -10.23 -5.75
CA GLY A 474 -12.53 -10.54 -6.33
C GLY A 474 -13.63 -9.59 -5.86
N ASP A 475 -13.75 -9.45 -4.53
CA ASP A 475 -14.85 -8.71 -3.89
C ASP A 475 -14.60 -7.20 -3.79
N ASN A 476 -13.34 -6.77 -3.83
CA ASN A 476 -12.96 -5.39 -3.53
C ASN A 476 -12.43 -4.59 -4.74
N LEU A 477 -12.13 -5.20 -5.89
CA LEU A 477 -11.74 -4.41 -7.06
C LEU A 477 -12.96 -3.83 -7.78
N PRO A 478 -12.94 -2.53 -8.14
CA PRO A 478 -13.95 -1.95 -9.03
C PRO A 478 -13.94 -2.61 -10.42
N GLU A 479 -15.11 -2.76 -11.05
CA GLU A 479 -15.24 -3.39 -12.37
C GLU A 479 -14.44 -2.67 -13.47
N SER A 480 -14.37 -1.33 -13.42
CA SER A 480 -13.53 -0.55 -14.36
C SER A 480 -12.05 -0.93 -14.24
N THR A 481 -11.54 -1.07 -13.01
CA THR A 481 -10.16 -1.50 -12.76
C THR A 481 -9.94 -2.94 -13.23
N LYS A 482 -10.92 -3.84 -13.05
CA LYS A 482 -10.81 -5.24 -13.51
C LYS A 482 -10.69 -5.34 -15.04
N GLU A 483 -11.43 -4.51 -15.78
CA GLU A 483 -11.32 -4.44 -17.25
C GLU A 483 -9.93 -3.96 -17.69
N GLU A 484 -9.44 -2.88 -17.08
CA GLU A 484 -8.13 -2.33 -17.43
C GLU A 484 -6.97 -3.24 -17.00
N LEU A 485 -7.11 -3.99 -15.90
CA LEU A 485 -6.14 -5.03 -15.53
C LEU A 485 -6.01 -6.12 -16.59
N PHE A 486 -7.12 -6.54 -17.21
CA PHE A 486 -7.09 -7.51 -18.30
C PHE A 486 -6.38 -6.94 -19.53
N LEU A 487 -6.69 -5.70 -19.94
CA LEU A 487 -6.04 -5.03 -21.06
C LEU A 487 -4.53 -4.84 -20.81
N LEU A 488 -4.15 -4.49 -19.59
CA LEU A 488 -2.75 -4.39 -19.17
C LEU A 488 -2.03 -5.74 -19.27
N CYS A 489 -2.68 -6.85 -18.89
CA CYS A 489 -2.09 -8.18 -19.02
C CYS A 489 -1.85 -8.58 -20.49
N MET A 490 -2.68 -8.08 -21.40
CA MET A 490 -2.56 -8.29 -22.86
C MET A 490 -1.53 -7.37 -23.54
N ASP A 491 -1.02 -6.36 -22.83
CA ASP A 491 -0.04 -5.40 -23.35
C ASP A 491 1.38 -6.01 -23.38
N VAL A 492 1.78 -6.51 -24.56
CA VAL A 492 3.08 -7.16 -24.76
C VAL A 492 4.26 -6.22 -24.47
N PRO A 493 4.31 -4.97 -24.98
CA PRO A 493 5.39 -4.05 -24.63
C PRO A 493 5.50 -3.78 -23.12
N PHE A 494 4.38 -3.67 -22.41
CA PHE A 494 4.39 -3.50 -20.95
C PHE A 494 4.96 -4.73 -20.25
N ARG A 495 4.53 -5.93 -20.64
CA ARG A 495 5.04 -7.21 -20.12
C ARG A 495 6.56 -7.32 -20.27
N LEU A 496 7.09 -6.96 -21.43
CA LEU A 496 8.53 -7.01 -21.71
C LEU A 496 9.32 -5.98 -20.90
N ALA A 497 8.77 -4.79 -20.69
CA ALA A 497 9.44 -3.72 -19.94
C ALA A 497 9.36 -3.89 -18.42
N TYR A 498 8.26 -4.45 -17.89
CA TYR A 498 7.98 -4.55 -16.45
C TYR A 498 7.46 -5.94 -16.04
N PRO A 499 8.25 -7.02 -16.20
CA PRO A 499 7.80 -8.40 -15.98
C PRO A 499 7.25 -8.66 -14.58
N GLY A 500 7.93 -8.21 -13.51
CA GLY A 500 7.44 -8.44 -12.14
C GLY A 500 6.16 -7.68 -11.80
N VAL A 501 5.92 -6.53 -12.44
CA VAL A 501 4.65 -5.78 -12.29
C VAL A 501 3.54 -6.49 -13.07
N HIS A 502 3.84 -6.99 -14.26
CA HIS A 502 2.91 -7.79 -15.08
C HIS A 502 2.51 -9.10 -14.39
N GLU A 503 3.46 -9.86 -13.83
CA GLU A 503 3.16 -11.08 -13.05
C GLU A 503 2.18 -10.80 -11.90
N SER A 504 2.36 -9.67 -11.22
CA SER A 504 1.47 -9.25 -10.16
C SER A 504 0.08 -8.88 -10.69
N ALA A 505 0.01 -8.18 -11.83
CA ALA A 505 -1.25 -7.89 -12.50
C ALA A 505 -2.01 -9.17 -12.88
N VAL A 506 -1.30 -10.19 -13.37
CA VAL A 506 -1.88 -11.50 -13.70
C VAL A 506 -2.43 -12.21 -12.47
N ALA A 507 -1.73 -12.15 -11.33
CA ALA A 507 -2.20 -12.73 -10.07
C ALA A 507 -3.48 -12.03 -9.55
N TYR A 508 -3.55 -10.70 -9.65
CA TYR A 508 -4.78 -9.96 -9.35
C TYR A 508 -5.91 -10.31 -10.33
N LEU A 509 -5.61 -10.44 -11.63
CA LEU A 509 -6.60 -10.81 -12.64
C LEU A 509 -7.20 -12.20 -12.39
N GLU A 510 -6.38 -13.17 -11.96
CA GLU A 510 -6.82 -14.53 -11.63
C GLU A 510 -7.91 -14.53 -10.55
N GLN A 511 -7.71 -13.77 -9.49
CA GLN A 511 -8.69 -13.66 -8.39
C GLN A 511 -9.86 -12.73 -8.74
N ALA A 512 -9.61 -11.66 -9.49
CA ALA A 512 -10.62 -10.64 -9.79
C ALA A 512 -11.62 -11.09 -10.86
N SER A 513 -11.16 -11.86 -11.84
CA SER A 513 -11.96 -12.27 -13.00
C SER A 513 -11.37 -13.54 -13.63
N PRO A 514 -11.73 -14.74 -13.14
CA PRO A 514 -11.19 -16.01 -13.62
C PRO A 514 -11.44 -16.25 -15.12
N ASP A 515 -12.57 -15.78 -15.66
CA ASP A 515 -12.90 -15.91 -17.09
C ASP A 515 -11.91 -15.15 -17.97
N LYS A 516 -11.65 -13.88 -17.64
CA LYS A 516 -10.65 -13.04 -18.34
C LYS A 516 -9.24 -13.58 -18.14
N HIS A 517 -8.92 -14.15 -16.98
CA HIS A 517 -7.64 -14.83 -16.76
C HIS A 517 -7.49 -16.04 -17.68
N CYS A 518 -8.53 -16.87 -17.85
CA CYS A 518 -8.52 -17.98 -18.80
C CYS A 518 -8.30 -17.50 -20.25
N LEU A 519 -8.94 -16.40 -20.65
CA LEU A 519 -8.70 -15.78 -21.96
C LEU A 519 -7.27 -15.30 -22.14
N TYR A 520 -6.71 -14.63 -21.13
CA TYR A 520 -5.30 -14.21 -21.11
C TYR A 520 -4.36 -15.41 -21.23
N GLN A 521 -4.56 -16.48 -20.45
CA GLN A 521 -3.74 -17.69 -20.51
C GLN A 521 -3.76 -18.32 -21.91
N ARG A 522 -4.95 -18.44 -22.52
CA ARG A 522 -5.11 -18.97 -23.88
C ARG A 522 -4.39 -18.10 -24.91
N ALA A 523 -4.48 -16.78 -24.79
CA ALA A 523 -3.80 -15.84 -25.68
C ALA A 523 -2.27 -15.92 -25.51
N ALA A 524 -1.78 -15.94 -24.27
CA ALA A 524 -0.36 -16.05 -23.96
C ALA A 524 0.24 -17.38 -24.46
N GLN A 525 -0.46 -18.49 -24.27
CA GLN A 525 -0.07 -19.80 -24.81
C GLN A 525 -0.05 -19.78 -26.35
N SER A 526 -1.08 -19.22 -26.98
CA SER A 526 -1.14 -19.12 -28.45
C SER A 526 0.01 -18.29 -29.02
N ALA A 527 0.36 -17.18 -28.36
CA ALA A 527 1.51 -16.35 -28.72
C ALA A 527 2.82 -17.13 -28.57
N CYS A 528 3.02 -17.83 -27.45
CA CYS A 528 4.18 -18.67 -27.21
C CYS A 528 4.34 -19.76 -28.29
N PHE A 529 3.25 -20.46 -28.65
CA PHE A 529 3.29 -21.45 -29.73
C PHE A 529 3.65 -20.83 -31.08
N MET A 530 3.14 -19.63 -31.37
CA MET A 530 3.48 -18.92 -32.61
C MET A 530 4.96 -18.52 -32.65
N GLU A 531 5.50 -18.01 -31.53
CA GLU A 531 6.91 -17.67 -31.38
C GLU A 531 7.80 -18.91 -31.55
N SER A 532 7.46 -20.04 -30.92
CA SER A 532 8.16 -21.31 -31.09
C SER A 532 8.11 -21.82 -32.53
N THR A 533 6.96 -21.73 -33.20
CA THR A 533 6.85 -22.07 -34.63
C THR A 533 7.73 -21.17 -35.49
N CYS A 534 7.75 -19.86 -35.24
CA CYS A 534 8.61 -18.93 -35.97
C CYS A 534 10.10 -19.24 -35.74
N ALA A 535 10.50 -19.53 -34.49
CA ALA A 535 11.86 -19.95 -34.16
C ALA A 535 12.23 -21.24 -34.89
N PHE A 536 11.35 -22.24 -34.84
CA PHE A 536 11.54 -23.52 -35.54
C PHE A 536 11.68 -23.35 -37.05
N VAL A 537 10.86 -22.51 -37.68
CA VAL A 537 10.93 -22.28 -39.14
C VAL A 537 12.21 -21.53 -39.51
N ARG A 538 12.64 -20.54 -38.70
CA ARG A 538 13.86 -19.76 -38.93
C ARG A 538 15.14 -20.57 -38.74
N GLU A 539 15.17 -21.50 -37.78
CA GLU A 539 16.32 -22.36 -37.54
C GLU A 539 16.64 -23.20 -38.78
N GLY A 540 17.91 -23.22 -39.22
CA GLY A 540 18.33 -23.91 -40.43
C GLY A 540 18.57 -25.41 -40.19
N GLU A 541 19.65 -25.94 -40.79
CA GLU A 541 20.23 -27.23 -40.41
C GLU A 541 21.06 -27.08 -39.13
N GLY A 542 20.38 -26.76 -38.02
CA GLY A 542 20.97 -26.59 -36.69
C GLY A 542 21.19 -27.89 -35.93
N ASN A 543 21.46 -27.78 -34.62
CA ASN A 543 21.56 -28.90 -33.70
C ASN A 543 20.23 -29.68 -33.64
N PHE A 544 20.26 -30.99 -33.93
CA PHE A 544 19.05 -31.82 -33.93
C PHE A 544 18.33 -31.84 -32.58
N SER A 545 19.04 -31.68 -31.46
CA SER A 545 18.43 -31.60 -30.13
C SER A 545 17.50 -30.39 -30.01
N GLU A 546 18.03 -29.20 -30.31
CA GLU A 546 17.28 -27.95 -30.26
C GLU A 546 16.15 -27.92 -31.28
N LEU A 547 16.37 -28.46 -32.48
CA LEU A 547 15.34 -28.57 -33.50
C LEU A 547 14.17 -29.48 -33.07
N LEU A 548 14.43 -30.56 -32.33
CA LEU A 548 13.40 -31.45 -31.83
C LEU A 548 12.62 -30.83 -30.66
N GLU A 549 13.27 -30.10 -29.77
CA GLU A 549 12.60 -29.32 -28.72
C GLU A 549 11.70 -28.24 -29.32
N LEU A 550 12.18 -27.49 -30.32
CA LEU A 550 11.40 -26.49 -31.04
C LEU A 550 10.24 -27.12 -31.83
N ALA A 551 10.46 -28.28 -32.45
CA ALA A 551 9.42 -29.02 -33.15
C ALA A 551 8.31 -29.47 -32.20
N GLU A 552 8.67 -29.96 -31.00
CA GLU A 552 7.70 -30.36 -29.98
C GLU A 552 6.79 -29.20 -29.59
N GLN A 553 7.35 -28.01 -29.38
CA GLN A 553 6.56 -26.81 -29.07
C GLN A 553 5.75 -26.31 -30.27
N ALA A 554 6.31 -26.34 -31.49
CA ALA A 554 5.65 -25.87 -32.70
C ALA A 554 4.39 -26.68 -33.07
N ILE A 555 4.34 -27.97 -32.74
CA ILE A 555 3.15 -28.83 -32.97
C ILE A 555 1.92 -28.26 -32.28
N HIS A 556 2.07 -27.69 -31.08
CA HIS A 556 0.96 -27.09 -30.34
C HIS A 556 0.38 -25.83 -31.03
N GLY A 557 1.14 -25.21 -31.93
CA GLY A 557 0.70 -24.06 -32.75
C GLY A 557 -0.15 -24.42 -33.96
N LEU A 558 -0.09 -25.67 -34.43
CA LEU A 558 -0.75 -26.11 -35.68
C LEU A 558 -2.26 -25.83 -35.76
N PRO A 559 -3.06 -25.96 -34.68
CA PRO A 559 -4.48 -25.61 -34.70
C PRO A 559 -4.74 -24.14 -35.07
N TYR A 560 -3.80 -23.25 -34.78
CA TYR A 560 -3.95 -21.80 -34.94
C TYR A 560 -3.47 -21.33 -36.31
N HIS A 561 -2.19 -21.56 -36.66
CA HIS A 561 -1.61 -21.01 -37.88
C HIS A 561 -1.79 -21.88 -39.12
N LYS A 562 -2.10 -23.18 -38.97
CA LYS A 562 -2.30 -24.15 -40.08
C LYS A 562 -1.17 -24.18 -41.12
N HIS A 563 0.05 -23.84 -40.70
CA HIS A 563 1.23 -23.81 -41.58
C HIS A 563 1.79 -25.22 -41.77
N LEU A 564 1.25 -25.94 -42.76
CA LEU A 564 1.62 -27.32 -43.09
C LEU A 564 3.13 -27.57 -43.31
N PRO A 565 3.93 -26.64 -43.87
CA PRO A 565 5.37 -26.86 -44.02
C PRO A 565 6.13 -27.17 -42.72
N VAL A 566 5.59 -26.80 -41.55
CA VAL A 566 6.13 -27.21 -40.24
C VAL A 566 6.14 -28.75 -40.13
N ILE A 567 5.03 -29.40 -40.52
CA ILE A 567 4.87 -30.85 -40.47
C ILE A 567 5.92 -31.51 -41.37
N GLN A 568 6.08 -31.00 -42.59
CA GLN A 568 7.08 -31.50 -43.54
C GLN A 568 8.49 -31.40 -42.93
N LYS A 569 8.84 -30.27 -42.31
CA LYS A 569 10.14 -30.07 -41.66
C LYS A 569 10.35 -31.03 -40.49
N CYS A 570 9.35 -31.23 -39.64
CA CYS A 570 9.41 -32.20 -38.53
C CYS A 570 9.68 -33.62 -39.04
N VAL A 571 8.94 -34.07 -40.07
CA VAL A 571 9.08 -35.40 -40.65
C VAL A 571 10.46 -35.56 -41.33
N GLN A 572 10.97 -34.50 -41.97
CA GLN A 572 12.31 -34.49 -42.56
C GLN A 572 13.41 -34.57 -41.49
N ILE A 573 13.28 -33.85 -40.37
CA ILE A 573 14.22 -33.95 -39.24
C ILE A 573 14.24 -35.37 -38.70
N CYS A 574 13.08 -36.02 -38.52
CA CYS A 574 13.01 -37.42 -38.09
C CYS A 574 13.78 -38.33 -39.07
N CYS A 575 13.60 -38.16 -40.37
CA CYS A 575 14.36 -38.90 -41.38
C CYS A 575 15.87 -38.64 -41.28
N ASN A 576 16.29 -37.38 -41.11
CA ASN A 576 17.71 -37.00 -41.05
C ASN A 576 18.42 -37.54 -39.80
N VAL A 577 17.75 -37.50 -38.63
CA VAL A 577 18.28 -38.08 -37.38
C VAL A 577 18.58 -39.57 -37.56
N TRP A 578 17.74 -40.29 -38.30
CA TRP A 578 17.91 -41.72 -38.56
C TRP A 578 18.87 -42.04 -39.72
N LYS A 579 19.14 -41.07 -40.60
CA LYS A 579 20.22 -41.14 -41.62
C LYS A 579 21.61 -40.83 -41.05
N SER A 580 21.70 -40.24 -39.86
CA SER A 580 22.98 -39.85 -39.25
C SER A 580 23.95 -41.02 -39.16
N ALA A 581 25.22 -40.79 -39.52
CA ALA A 581 26.29 -41.79 -39.44
C ALA A 581 26.63 -42.17 -37.98
N GLN A 582 26.30 -41.31 -37.01
CA GLN A 582 26.45 -41.59 -35.57
C GLN A 582 25.05 -41.68 -34.93
N PRO A 583 24.57 -42.90 -34.60
CA PRO A 583 23.26 -43.08 -33.99
C PRO A 583 23.30 -42.60 -32.53
N ASN A 584 22.52 -41.57 -32.22
CA ASN A 584 22.26 -41.14 -30.86
C ASN A 584 20.88 -41.65 -30.41
N PRO A 585 20.80 -42.63 -29.49
CA PRO A 585 19.53 -43.22 -29.07
C PRO A 585 18.60 -42.21 -28.36
N GLY A 586 19.14 -41.14 -27.76
CA GLY A 586 18.33 -40.06 -27.17
C GLY A 586 17.56 -39.29 -28.23
N LEU A 587 18.27 -38.77 -29.25
CA LEU A 587 17.67 -38.04 -30.37
C LEU A 587 16.70 -38.92 -31.19
N GLN A 588 17.01 -40.22 -31.33
CA GLN A 588 16.09 -41.17 -31.99
C GLN A 588 14.78 -41.33 -31.20
N LYS A 589 14.84 -41.37 -29.86
CA LYS A 589 13.65 -41.42 -29.01
C LYS A 589 12.83 -40.13 -29.11
N GLU A 590 13.48 -38.97 -29.06
CA GLU A 590 12.81 -37.67 -29.17
C GLU A 590 12.16 -37.47 -30.54
N SER A 591 12.87 -37.79 -31.62
CA SER A 591 12.31 -37.75 -32.98
C SER A 591 11.10 -38.68 -33.15
N LEU A 592 11.13 -39.88 -32.57
CA LEU A 592 9.96 -40.76 -32.55
C LEU A 592 8.78 -40.17 -31.77
N ASN A 593 9.02 -39.49 -30.65
CA ASN A 593 7.95 -38.84 -29.90
C ASN A 593 7.28 -37.73 -30.71
N VAL A 594 8.07 -36.86 -31.36
CA VAL A 594 7.57 -35.81 -32.25
C VAL A 594 6.75 -36.42 -33.40
N PHE A 595 7.27 -37.48 -34.04
CA PHE A 595 6.58 -38.14 -35.15
C PHE A 595 5.27 -38.81 -34.71
N LEU A 596 5.25 -39.50 -33.57
CA LEU A 596 4.04 -40.10 -33.02
C LEU A 596 2.97 -39.06 -32.66
N LYS A 597 3.36 -37.90 -32.11
CA LYS A 597 2.44 -36.78 -31.84
C LYS A 597 1.77 -36.25 -33.11
N LEU A 598 2.49 -36.24 -34.24
CA LEU A 598 1.95 -35.82 -35.54
C LEU A 598 1.00 -36.86 -36.14
N LEU A 599 1.34 -38.16 -36.03
CA LEU A 599 0.48 -39.25 -36.49
C LEU A 599 -0.83 -39.36 -35.70
N SER A 600 -0.75 -39.21 -34.38
CA SER A 600 -1.88 -39.30 -33.44
C SER A 600 -2.57 -37.94 -33.19
N HIS A 601 -2.28 -36.92 -34.02
CA HIS A 601 -2.77 -35.57 -33.78
C HIS A 601 -4.31 -35.50 -33.89
N PRO A 602 -5.01 -34.77 -33.00
CA PRO A 602 -6.48 -34.71 -32.99
C PRO A 602 -7.09 -34.09 -34.26
N LEU A 603 -6.32 -33.27 -34.97
CA LEU A 603 -6.77 -32.63 -36.21
C LEU A 603 -6.42 -33.49 -37.43
N VAL A 604 -7.44 -33.86 -38.20
CA VAL A 604 -7.36 -34.72 -39.39
C VAL A 604 -6.38 -34.16 -40.42
N PHE A 605 -6.39 -32.85 -40.67
CA PHE A 605 -5.48 -32.24 -41.65
C PHE A 605 -4.00 -32.40 -41.28
N VAL A 606 -3.67 -32.41 -39.98
CA VAL A 606 -2.29 -32.66 -39.51
C VAL A 606 -1.89 -34.09 -39.78
N ARG A 607 -2.78 -35.05 -39.48
CA ARG A 607 -2.54 -36.47 -39.77
C ARG A 607 -2.32 -36.69 -41.26
N THR A 608 -3.24 -36.20 -42.11
CA THR A 608 -3.16 -36.34 -43.58
C THR A 608 -1.85 -35.80 -44.14
N GLU A 609 -1.43 -34.62 -43.72
CA GLU A 609 -0.16 -34.04 -44.18
C GLU A 609 1.05 -34.86 -43.70
N THR A 610 1.02 -35.34 -42.45
CA THR A 610 2.08 -36.19 -41.89
C THR A 610 2.24 -37.47 -42.70
N TYR A 611 1.16 -38.20 -42.95
CA TYR A 611 1.18 -39.41 -43.78
C TYR A 611 1.63 -39.13 -45.21
N THR A 612 1.24 -38.00 -45.79
CA THR A 612 1.67 -37.58 -47.14
C THR A 612 3.18 -37.33 -47.19
N CYS A 613 3.71 -36.58 -46.22
CA CYS A 613 5.14 -36.34 -46.08
C CYS A 613 5.92 -37.65 -45.87
N THR A 614 5.43 -38.54 -45.01
CA THR A 614 6.03 -39.85 -44.79
C THR A 614 6.05 -40.70 -46.06
N LEU A 615 4.96 -40.73 -46.82
CA LEU A 615 4.89 -41.44 -48.09
C LEU A 615 5.91 -40.91 -49.09
N ASN A 616 6.10 -39.58 -49.16
CA ASN A 616 7.10 -38.97 -50.03
C ASN A 616 8.52 -39.39 -49.61
N ILE A 617 8.84 -39.38 -48.32
CA ILE A 617 10.14 -39.88 -47.82
C ILE A 617 10.36 -41.35 -48.19
N VAL A 618 9.33 -42.20 -48.05
CA VAL A 618 9.42 -43.61 -48.44
C VAL A 618 9.71 -43.76 -49.93
N LYS A 619 8.98 -43.02 -50.79
CA LYS A 619 9.21 -43.01 -52.24
C LYS A 619 10.60 -42.53 -52.59
N ASP A 620 11.12 -41.52 -51.90
CA ASP A 620 12.44 -40.95 -52.16
C ASP A 620 13.58 -41.86 -51.68
N CYS A 621 13.40 -42.55 -50.56
CA CYS A 621 14.42 -43.43 -49.99
C CYS A 621 14.44 -44.81 -50.69
N LEU A 622 13.27 -45.37 -51.02
CA LEU A 622 13.12 -46.70 -51.62
C LEU A 622 12.79 -46.67 -53.13
N GLY A 623 12.83 -45.49 -53.75
CA GLY A 623 12.56 -45.33 -55.17
C GLY A 623 13.54 -46.08 -56.07
N VAL A 624 13.08 -46.45 -57.26
CA VAL A 624 13.85 -47.24 -58.24
C VAL A 624 15.18 -46.58 -58.60
N GLN A 625 15.26 -45.24 -58.53
CA GLN A 625 16.47 -44.47 -58.75
C GLN A 625 17.63 -44.79 -57.78
N ASN A 626 17.34 -45.31 -56.58
CA ASN A 626 18.37 -45.64 -55.58
C ASN A 626 18.87 -47.09 -55.68
N VAL A 627 18.21 -47.94 -56.47
CA VAL A 627 18.56 -49.36 -56.65
C VAL A 627 19.97 -49.53 -57.25
N ALA A 628 20.41 -48.57 -58.06
CA ALA A 628 21.72 -48.58 -58.70
C ALA A 628 22.88 -48.13 -57.78
N ARG A 629 22.62 -47.72 -56.52
CA ARG A 629 23.63 -47.23 -55.56
C ARG A 629 23.69 -48.10 -54.29
N PRO A 630 24.14 -49.37 -54.38
CA PRO A 630 24.30 -50.23 -53.22
C PRO A 630 25.31 -49.62 -52.24
N GLY A 631 24.89 -49.36 -51.00
CA GLY A 631 25.72 -48.78 -49.93
C GLY A 631 25.44 -47.32 -49.58
N PHE A 632 24.52 -46.64 -50.29
CA PHE A 632 24.10 -45.29 -49.89
C PHE A 632 23.16 -45.35 -48.66
N PRO A 633 23.38 -44.57 -47.59
CA PRO A 633 22.55 -44.58 -46.38
C PRO A 633 21.12 -44.03 -46.59
N SER A 634 20.69 -43.83 -47.85
CA SER A 634 19.37 -43.32 -48.20
C SER A 634 18.23 -44.13 -47.59
N CYS A 635 18.36 -45.47 -47.53
CA CYS A 635 17.34 -46.35 -46.95
C CYS A 635 17.27 -46.30 -45.41
N LEU A 636 18.31 -45.82 -44.72
CA LEU A 636 18.29 -45.72 -43.25
C LEU A 636 17.27 -44.68 -42.76
N GLY A 637 16.93 -43.71 -43.62
CA GLY A 637 15.96 -42.66 -43.31
C GLY A 637 14.52 -43.14 -43.13
N VAL A 638 14.19 -44.39 -43.46
CA VAL A 638 12.85 -44.96 -43.19
C VAL A 638 12.83 -45.88 -41.97
N ASN A 639 13.97 -46.12 -41.30
CA ASN A 639 14.06 -47.03 -40.17
C ASN A 639 13.16 -46.63 -38.99
N PHE A 640 12.90 -45.33 -38.82
CA PHE A 640 11.98 -44.85 -37.77
C PHE A 640 10.55 -45.38 -37.94
N LEU A 641 10.13 -45.74 -39.17
CA LEU A 641 8.84 -46.34 -39.46
C LEU A 641 8.73 -47.80 -38.99
N LEU A 642 9.86 -48.49 -38.83
CA LEU A 642 9.90 -49.88 -38.34
C LEU A 642 9.80 -49.97 -36.81
N ASN A 643 9.74 -48.84 -36.13
CA ASN A 643 9.54 -48.81 -34.69
C ASN A 643 8.16 -49.40 -34.33
N THR A 644 8.10 -50.28 -33.34
CA THR A 644 6.87 -50.98 -32.94
C THR A 644 5.72 -50.03 -32.60
N ARG A 645 6.01 -48.87 -31.98
CA ARG A 645 4.98 -47.88 -31.63
C ARG A 645 4.39 -47.20 -32.87
N VAL A 646 5.25 -46.88 -33.84
CA VAL A 646 4.84 -46.26 -35.10
C VAL A 646 4.01 -47.24 -35.92
N LEU A 647 4.47 -48.49 -36.06
CA LEU A 647 3.71 -49.53 -36.76
C LEU A 647 2.34 -49.78 -36.12
N TYR A 648 2.28 -49.81 -34.79
CA TYR A 648 1.03 -49.94 -34.06
C TYR A 648 0.09 -48.77 -34.36
N GLU A 649 0.56 -47.53 -34.25
CA GLU A 649 -0.25 -46.33 -34.55
C GLU A 649 -0.81 -46.35 -35.98
N ILE A 650 0.03 -46.66 -36.97
CA ILE A 650 -0.39 -46.73 -38.38
C ILE A 650 -1.41 -47.84 -38.61
N SER A 651 -1.22 -48.99 -37.98
CA SER A 651 -2.08 -50.18 -38.19
C SER A 651 -3.41 -50.09 -37.45
N ALA A 652 -3.42 -49.49 -36.26
CA ALA A 652 -4.60 -49.42 -35.39
C ALA A 652 -5.40 -48.12 -35.57
N PHE A 653 -4.73 -46.99 -35.83
CA PHE A 653 -5.31 -45.63 -35.82
C PHE A 653 -4.95 -44.83 -37.09
N GLY A 654 -4.79 -45.53 -38.22
CA GLY A 654 -4.46 -44.94 -39.52
C GLY A 654 -5.50 -43.92 -40.05
N LEU A 655 -5.25 -43.33 -41.22
CA LEU A 655 -6.11 -42.30 -41.82
C LEU A 655 -7.59 -42.69 -42.04
N GLN A 656 -7.89 -43.98 -42.08
CA GLN A 656 -9.25 -44.49 -42.27
C GLN A 656 -10.01 -44.72 -40.94
N ASP A 657 -9.40 -44.36 -39.80
CA ASP A 657 -10.05 -44.43 -38.50
C ASP A 657 -11.29 -43.51 -38.47
N GLN A 658 -12.46 -44.14 -38.32
CA GLN A 658 -13.80 -43.53 -38.36
C GLN A 658 -14.16 -42.78 -37.05
N ALA A 659 -13.23 -42.65 -36.10
CA ALA A 659 -13.44 -41.99 -34.81
C ALA A 659 -13.60 -40.45 -34.88
N GLU A 660 -14.30 -39.92 -35.90
CA GLU A 660 -14.58 -38.48 -36.07
C GLU A 660 -15.79 -37.96 -35.28
N ALA A 661 -16.48 -38.77 -34.46
CA ALA A 661 -17.82 -38.38 -33.96
C ALA A 661 -17.92 -37.87 -32.50
N SER A 662 -16.85 -37.81 -31.71
CA SER A 662 -16.99 -37.32 -30.33
C SER A 662 -15.73 -36.65 -29.80
N MET A 663 -15.58 -35.35 -30.04
CA MET A 663 -14.94 -34.42 -29.09
C MET A 663 -15.10 -32.96 -29.60
N CYS A 664 -16.33 -32.49 -29.63
CA CYS A 664 -16.60 -31.08 -29.39
C CYS A 664 -17.11 -30.95 -27.96
N ASN A 665 -16.44 -30.11 -27.17
CA ASN A 665 -16.73 -29.73 -25.79
C ASN A 665 -16.27 -30.74 -24.73
N ILE A 666 -15.02 -30.60 -24.25
CA ILE A 666 -14.59 -30.57 -22.84
C ILE A 666 -13.08 -30.25 -22.84
N PRO A 667 -12.59 -29.25 -22.08
CA PRO A 667 -11.17 -29.03 -21.89
C PRO A 667 -10.64 -30.10 -20.93
N GLY A 668 -9.75 -30.95 -21.44
CA GLY A 668 -9.05 -31.98 -20.66
C GLY A 668 -9.82 -33.29 -20.56
N THR A 669 -9.53 -34.24 -21.46
CA THR A 669 -9.15 -35.62 -21.09
C THR A 669 -8.86 -36.50 -22.32
N HIS A 670 -7.76 -37.26 -22.18
CA HIS A 670 -7.48 -38.57 -22.78
C HIS A 670 -7.21 -38.69 -24.29
N CYS A 671 -6.03 -38.20 -24.71
CA CYS A 671 -5.22 -38.95 -25.68
C CYS A 671 -4.11 -39.69 -24.90
N TYR A 672 -3.90 -40.98 -25.18
CA TYR A 672 -3.00 -41.89 -24.45
C TYR A 672 -1.52 -41.45 -24.40
N TYR A 673 -1.15 -40.39 -25.11
CA TYR A 673 0.21 -39.85 -25.23
C TYR A 673 0.48 -38.53 -24.48
N CYS A 674 -0.46 -38.03 -23.68
CA CYS A 674 -0.26 -36.86 -22.80
C CYS A 674 -0.15 -37.22 -21.30
N LYS A 675 0.51 -38.33 -20.97
CA LYS A 675 0.99 -38.62 -19.60
C LYS A 675 2.48 -38.85 -19.59
#